data_AF-A0A661RM17-F1
#
_entry.id   AF-A0A661RM17-F1
#
_cell.length_a   1.000
_cell.length_b   1.000
_cell.length_c   1.000
_cell.angle_alpha   90.00
_cell.angle_beta   90.00
_cell.angle_gamma   90.00
#
_symmetry.space_group_name_H-M   'P 1'
#
loop_
_entity.id
_entity.type
_entity.pdbx_description
1 polymer ?
#
loop_
_entity_poly.entity_id
_entity_poly.type
_entity_poly.pdbx_seq_one_letter_code
_entity_poly.pdbx_strand_id
1 'polypeptide(L)'
;MDNQRINLILRAVIHDVLFWLAILFYSTTGFAGNDILTRDERKWLNVHDGKIRLAPAPDWEPMEFFDKNGVYQGMVADYIRLIEKKFEFKFKIVRIKSWEKILSLAKERKIDIISAAQATPARKLFMNWSTPYLDIKTTIIVEKSRTKTFTLDQMQGMKIGVPKEYAVGKFIRDNYPELTLTDVLNGNEGMHKVSFGELDAMIIEVPNALYVIETEKITNLRLAGDTGFELNLGLGIRKDWPVLAEIIEKALANISEKEHKEIHAKWIRLETIRFYQTQIFWYIVSAIALTVLFITSSILIWNRMLKNQVMQRTEELRFNEIRLEALLELNERTHASIRETIDFAFQQMIRLTKSNFGYLAFEDQKGIMYEVNPGSTFSIKKKIEHNLATGFGADTEGFWGDAIRKGKPSISNKYEYLNLYKKGAPTEHKKNFRYISVPVFSGDKIVAVAGMGNKKSDYDSSDLRQLSLLTQGMWRLIQRKKNERAIQKSEKRFRDLVENSPNGIAIIQDGTVVYKNSRQSELMGNLGLFDSPAYKHIHQDDLKKAKQLYEQIVKGALVQSEMDFRFFKSSDQNEPVTMKWVNCITRPIDHQDKKALLLITIDMTRAKELERLLAVQDKMASLGHVSAGIAHEIRNPLSGINIYIRTIEKSFENPEKIHKIKPSIDAIRSASQKMESVIKRVMNFAKPAEPKFDLIDINVPILEAVDLSNTTLHKKKISIRQKLDKNLPHCHAEPNLIEEVILNLINNAADALLVKKGNRVIEVSSNAMHDKLVLSIDDNGPGIPRDLRQKIFEPFFTTKENSTGIGLSLCHRIITDHKGTLKVVSSELGGTKFIIEMPVFIQS
;
A
#
# COMPACT_ATOMS: atom_id res chain seq x y z
N MET A 1 -33.43 52.46 3.25
CA MET A 1 -33.14 53.89 3.49
C MET A 1 -32.60 54.44 2.17
N ASP A 2 -33.41 54.40 1.09
CA ASP A 2 -32.86 54.33 -0.28
C ASP A 2 -33.48 55.31 -1.30
N ASN A 3 -34.72 55.78 -1.12
CA ASN A 3 -35.36 56.64 -2.13
C ASN A 3 -34.79 58.07 -2.23
N GLN A 4 -33.96 58.52 -1.29
CA GLN A 4 -33.34 59.86 -1.36
C GLN A 4 -32.04 59.90 -2.18
N ARG A 5 -31.27 58.80 -2.28
CA ARG A 5 -30.01 58.80 -3.05
C ARG A 5 -30.23 58.72 -4.56
N ILE A 6 -31.25 57.99 -5.00
CA ILE A 6 -31.57 57.82 -6.43
C ILE A 6 -32.03 59.15 -7.07
N ASN A 7 -32.86 59.92 -6.37
CA ASN A 7 -33.36 61.22 -6.86
C ASN A 7 -32.27 62.30 -6.99
N LEU A 8 -31.16 62.19 -6.24
CA LEU A 8 -30.06 63.16 -6.33
C LEU A 8 -29.23 62.94 -7.61
N ILE A 9 -29.00 61.68 -7.97
CA ILE A 9 -28.21 61.29 -9.16
C ILE A 9 -28.98 61.62 -10.45
N LEU A 10 -30.30 61.39 -10.48
CA LEU A 10 -31.12 61.67 -11.67
C LEU A 10 -31.14 63.16 -12.04
N ARG A 11 -31.09 64.07 -11.06
CA ARG A 11 -31.09 65.52 -11.30
C ARG A 11 -29.77 66.06 -11.86
N ALA A 12 -28.64 65.45 -11.53
CA ALA A 12 -27.34 65.85 -12.07
C ALA A 12 -27.25 65.57 -13.59
N VAL A 13 -27.63 64.36 -14.01
CA VAL A 13 -27.52 63.90 -15.40
C VAL A 13 -28.39 64.74 -16.37
N ILE A 14 -29.58 65.19 -15.94
CA ILE A 14 -30.46 66.01 -16.77
C ILE A 14 -29.88 67.41 -17.04
N HIS A 15 -29.11 67.95 -16.08
CA HIS A 15 -28.57 69.31 -16.19
C HIS A 15 -27.40 69.41 -17.20
N ASP A 16 -26.54 68.39 -17.24
CA ASP A 16 -25.41 68.34 -18.18
C ASP A 16 -25.87 68.17 -19.65
N VAL A 17 -26.93 67.39 -19.89
CA VAL A 17 -27.46 67.17 -21.25
C VAL A 17 -28.06 68.46 -21.84
N LEU A 18 -28.71 69.29 -21.02
CA LEU A 18 -29.26 70.57 -21.46
C LEU A 18 -28.19 71.63 -21.76
N PHE A 19 -27.05 71.59 -21.05
CA PHE A 19 -25.94 72.53 -21.28
C PHE A 19 -25.30 72.34 -22.66
N TRP A 20 -25.10 71.09 -23.08
CA TRP A 20 -24.47 70.80 -24.39
C TRP A 20 -25.36 71.10 -25.60
N LEU A 21 -26.70 71.04 -25.47
CA LEU A 21 -27.62 71.36 -26.55
C LEU A 21 -27.65 72.87 -26.90
N ALA A 22 -27.34 73.75 -25.94
CA ALA A 22 -27.32 75.20 -26.17
C ALA A 22 -26.14 75.68 -27.05
N ILE A 23 -25.02 74.95 -27.06
CA ILE A 23 -23.79 75.34 -27.78
C ILE A 23 -23.93 75.11 -29.30
N LEU A 24 -24.83 74.23 -29.73
CA LEU A 24 -24.96 73.77 -31.12
C LEU A 24 -25.75 74.73 -32.05
N PHE A 25 -26.31 75.83 -31.53
CA PHE A 25 -27.23 76.71 -32.26
C PHE A 25 -26.65 78.06 -32.74
N TYR A 26 -25.37 78.36 -32.46
CA TYR A 26 -24.75 79.65 -32.82
C TYR A 26 -23.62 79.49 -33.87
N SER A 27 -23.99 79.30 -35.14
CA SER A 27 -23.16 79.71 -36.30
C SER A 27 -23.88 79.50 -37.64
N THR A 28 -24.36 80.56 -38.30
CA THR A 28 -24.54 80.58 -39.78
C THR A 28 -24.79 81.99 -40.33
N THR A 29 -23.74 82.58 -40.91
CA THR A 29 -23.71 83.69 -41.88
C THR A 29 -22.43 83.53 -42.73
N GLY A 30 -22.30 84.07 -43.95
CA GLY A 30 -23.26 84.79 -44.78
C GLY A 30 -22.55 85.83 -45.65
N PHE A 31 -22.21 85.50 -46.90
CA PHE A 31 -21.40 86.37 -47.78
C PHE A 31 -21.80 86.27 -49.27
N ALA A 32 -21.66 87.39 -50.00
CA ALA A 32 -21.82 87.53 -51.45
C ALA A 32 -20.60 88.26 -52.06
N GLY A 33 -20.33 88.08 -53.36
CA GLY A 33 -19.06 88.51 -54.00
C GLY A 33 -19.19 89.39 -55.25
N ASN A 34 -18.11 90.13 -55.57
CA ASN A 34 -17.98 91.09 -56.69
C ASN A 34 -17.66 90.44 -58.05
N ASP A 35 -17.93 91.17 -59.15
CA ASP A 35 -17.49 90.85 -60.51
C ASP A 35 -15.97 91.11 -60.73
N ILE A 36 -15.34 90.33 -61.62
CA ILE A 36 -13.89 90.27 -61.86
C ILE A 36 -13.42 91.17 -63.02
N LEU A 37 -14.28 91.49 -64.00
CA LEU A 37 -13.92 92.37 -65.12
C LEU A 37 -14.12 93.85 -64.81
N THR A 38 -13.31 94.71 -65.42
CA THR A 38 -13.58 96.14 -65.48
C THR A 38 -14.77 96.43 -66.40
N ARG A 39 -15.39 97.61 -66.24
CA ARG A 39 -16.56 98.03 -67.04
C ARG A 39 -16.27 98.07 -68.54
N ASP A 40 -15.07 98.43 -68.94
CA ASP A 40 -14.72 98.55 -70.37
C ASP A 40 -14.31 97.21 -70.99
N GLU A 41 -13.69 96.31 -70.22
CA GLU A 41 -13.52 94.90 -70.61
C GLU A 41 -14.87 94.20 -70.80
N ARG A 42 -15.82 94.40 -69.86
CA ARG A 42 -17.19 93.84 -69.94
C ARG A 42 -17.92 94.34 -71.20
N LYS A 43 -17.84 95.64 -71.51
CA LYS A 43 -18.38 96.19 -72.77
C LYS A 43 -17.70 95.61 -74.00
N TRP A 44 -16.36 95.54 -74.00
CA TRP A 44 -15.59 95.00 -75.12
C TRP A 44 -15.99 93.55 -75.40
N LEU A 45 -16.11 92.73 -74.34
CA LEU A 45 -16.50 91.33 -74.44
C LEU A 45 -17.91 91.17 -75.02
N ASN A 46 -18.90 91.94 -74.52
CA ASN A 46 -20.28 91.92 -75.02
C ASN A 46 -20.38 92.31 -76.50
N VAL A 47 -19.54 93.22 -77.00
CA VAL A 47 -19.51 93.59 -78.43
C VAL A 47 -18.98 92.44 -79.31
N HIS A 48 -18.10 91.61 -78.77
CA HIS A 48 -17.45 90.50 -79.49
C HIS A 48 -18.08 89.13 -79.23
N ASP A 49 -19.21 89.07 -78.51
CA ASP A 49 -19.90 87.83 -78.18
C ASP A 49 -20.33 87.03 -79.43
N GLY A 50 -20.03 85.74 -79.42
CA GLY A 50 -20.20 84.82 -80.55
C GLY A 50 -19.33 85.13 -81.79
N LYS A 51 -18.42 86.10 -81.74
CA LYS A 51 -17.62 86.55 -82.90
C LYS A 51 -16.15 86.17 -82.85
N ILE A 52 -15.55 86.01 -81.66
CA ILE A 52 -14.13 85.65 -81.51
C ILE A 52 -13.90 84.23 -82.02
N ARG A 53 -13.08 84.06 -83.06
CA ARG A 53 -12.83 82.76 -83.70
C ARG A 53 -11.73 82.01 -82.97
N LEU A 54 -12.12 80.95 -82.27
CA LEU A 54 -11.21 80.05 -81.56
C LEU A 54 -10.99 78.77 -82.39
N ALA A 55 -9.74 78.43 -82.68
CA ALA A 55 -9.35 77.22 -83.39
C ALA A 55 -8.76 76.19 -82.41
N PRO A 56 -9.42 75.04 -82.21
CA PRO A 56 -8.85 73.86 -81.58
C PRO A 56 -7.68 73.28 -82.37
N ALA A 57 -6.71 72.67 -81.70
CA ALA A 57 -5.81 71.72 -82.32
C ALA A 57 -6.60 70.57 -82.96
N PRO A 58 -6.13 70.03 -84.11
CA PRO A 58 -6.83 68.97 -84.81
C PRO A 58 -6.59 67.61 -84.14
N ASP A 59 -7.68 66.88 -83.90
CA ASP A 59 -7.70 65.44 -83.66
C ASP A 59 -6.68 64.98 -82.57
N TRP A 60 -6.79 65.55 -81.36
CA TRP A 60 -5.91 65.34 -80.20
C TRP A 60 -6.72 64.86 -78.98
N GLU A 61 -7.26 63.65 -79.02
CA GLU A 61 -8.02 63.07 -77.89
C GLU A 61 -7.13 62.78 -76.65
N PRO A 62 -7.60 62.95 -75.40
CA PRO A 62 -8.82 63.60 -74.95
C PRO A 62 -8.64 65.10 -74.72
N MET A 63 -7.53 65.70 -75.20
CA MET A 63 -7.21 67.11 -74.97
C MET A 63 -8.22 68.02 -75.68
N GLU A 64 -8.34 67.88 -76.99
CA GLU A 64 -9.38 68.51 -77.77
C GLU A 64 -9.66 67.74 -79.06
N PHE A 65 -10.95 67.49 -79.30
CA PHE A 65 -11.43 66.76 -80.47
C PHE A 65 -12.87 67.15 -80.79
N PHE A 66 -13.38 66.62 -81.89
CA PHE A 66 -14.79 66.75 -82.26
C PHE A 66 -15.42 65.37 -82.30
N ASP A 67 -16.54 65.19 -81.61
CA ASP A 67 -17.24 63.91 -81.59
C ASP A 67 -17.87 63.56 -82.96
N LYS A 68 -18.50 62.38 -83.04
CA LYS A 68 -19.18 61.91 -84.26
C LYS A 68 -20.32 62.84 -84.74
N ASN A 69 -20.85 63.68 -83.85
CA ASN A 69 -21.91 64.66 -84.15
C ASN A 69 -21.33 66.05 -84.49
N GLY A 70 -20.00 66.21 -84.46
CA GLY A 70 -19.32 67.48 -84.73
C GLY A 70 -19.28 68.43 -83.52
N VAL A 71 -19.58 67.96 -82.30
CA VAL A 71 -19.52 68.77 -81.08
C VAL A 71 -18.09 68.83 -80.56
N TYR A 72 -17.64 70.03 -80.17
CA TYR A 72 -16.31 70.24 -79.57
C TYR A 72 -16.25 69.65 -78.15
N GLN A 73 -15.34 68.70 -77.95
CA GLN A 73 -15.16 67.94 -76.73
C GLN A 73 -13.66 67.82 -76.35
N GLY A 74 -13.41 67.28 -75.16
CA GLY A 74 -12.08 67.17 -74.58
C GLY A 74 -11.86 68.09 -73.37
N MET A 75 -10.70 67.94 -72.75
CA MET A 75 -10.29 68.67 -71.57
C MET A 75 -10.19 70.18 -71.83
N VAL A 76 -9.51 70.58 -72.91
CA VAL A 76 -9.39 71.97 -73.34
C VAL A 76 -10.77 72.56 -73.61
N ALA A 77 -11.66 71.80 -74.25
CA ALA A 77 -13.05 72.23 -74.47
C ALA A 77 -13.81 72.50 -73.16
N ASP A 78 -13.52 71.80 -72.06
CA ASP A 78 -14.08 72.10 -70.75
C ASP A 78 -13.46 73.35 -70.10
N TYR A 79 -12.16 73.62 -70.28
CA TYR A 79 -11.56 74.90 -69.89
C TYR A 79 -12.19 76.08 -70.63
N ILE A 80 -12.38 75.95 -71.96
CA ILE A 80 -13.08 76.96 -72.76
C ILE A 80 -14.52 77.13 -72.27
N ARG A 81 -15.27 76.05 -72.04
CA ARG A 81 -16.63 76.11 -71.46
C ARG A 81 -16.66 76.77 -70.07
N LEU A 82 -15.62 76.59 -69.25
CA LEU A 82 -15.54 77.22 -67.93
C LEU A 82 -15.27 78.72 -68.03
N ILE A 83 -14.40 79.15 -68.95
CA ILE A 83 -14.15 80.57 -69.27
C ILE A 83 -15.45 81.21 -69.78
N GLU A 84 -16.12 80.58 -70.76
CA GLU A 84 -17.43 81.01 -71.26
C GLU A 84 -18.47 81.16 -70.15
N LYS A 85 -18.49 80.24 -69.19
CA LYS A 85 -19.43 80.27 -68.04
C LYS A 85 -19.09 81.36 -67.04
N LYS A 86 -17.82 81.52 -66.65
CA LYS A 86 -17.39 82.51 -65.63
C LYS A 86 -17.55 83.96 -66.11
N PHE A 87 -17.49 84.18 -67.43
CA PHE A 87 -17.54 85.51 -68.03
C PHE A 87 -18.81 85.78 -68.83
N GLU A 88 -19.74 84.83 -68.87
CA GLU A 88 -21.04 84.91 -69.56
C GLU A 88 -20.91 85.28 -71.05
N PHE A 89 -20.04 84.56 -71.76
CA PHE A 89 -19.60 84.84 -73.12
C PHE A 89 -19.50 83.55 -73.97
N LYS A 90 -19.50 83.66 -75.30
CA LYS A 90 -19.35 82.52 -76.24
C LYS A 90 -18.28 82.74 -77.31
N PHE A 91 -17.39 81.75 -77.45
CA PHE A 91 -16.44 81.69 -78.57
C PHE A 91 -17.08 81.07 -79.81
N LYS A 92 -16.64 81.52 -80.98
CA LYS A 92 -16.96 80.87 -82.26
C LYS A 92 -15.90 79.80 -82.55
N ILE A 93 -16.20 78.56 -82.22
CA ILE A 93 -15.31 77.43 -82.49
C ILE A 93 -15.18 77.20 -84.01
N VAL A 94 -13.96 77.16 -84.53
CA VAL A 94 -13.66 76.95 -85.96
C VAL A 94 -12.83 75.67 -86.13
N ARG A 95 -13.46 74.60 -86.62
CA ARG A 95 -12.78 73.32 -86.89
C ARG A 95 -11.88 73.42 -88.12
N ILE A 96 -10.58 73.18 -87.93
CA ILE A 96 -9.57 73.12 -89.01
C ILE A 96 -8.79 71.81 -88.84
N LYS A 97 -8.69 70.98 -89.89
CA LYS A 97 -8.05 69.65 -89.83
C LYS A 97 -6.52 69.65 -89.93
N SER A 98 -5.87 70.80 -90.09
CA SER A 98 -4.42 70.90 -90.31
C SER A 98 -3.83 71.98 -89.41
N TRP A 99 -2.82 71.60 -88.65
CA TRP A 99 -2.10 72.49 -87.75
C TRP A 99 -1.38 73.62 -88.50
N GLU A 100 -0.75 73.31 -89.63
CA GLU A 100 -0.15 74.29 -90.53
C GLU A 100 -1.19 75.33 -90.98
N LYS A 101 -2.40 74.88 -91.32
CA LYS A 101 -3.50 75.76 -91.72
C LYS A 101 -4.04 76.61 -90.56
N ILE A 102 -4.03 76.12 -89.33
CA ILE A 102 -4.34 76.95 -88.14
C ILE A 102 -3.30 78.07 -88.00
N LEU A 103 -2.01 77.73 -88.09
CA LEU A 103 -0.93 78.71 -87.96
C LEU A 103 -0.92 79.74 -89.11
N SER A 104 -1.25 79.35 -90.35
CA SER A 104 -1.38 80.30 -91.46
C SER A 104 -2.58 81.23 -91.27
N LEU A 105 -3.74 80.70 -90.91
CA LEU A 105 -4.94 81.50 -90.66
C LEU A 105 -4.81 82.42 -89.43
N ALA A 106 -4.02 82.02 -88.42
CA ALA A 106 -3.67 82.90 -87.30
C ALA A 106 -2.77 84.06 -87.73
N LYS A 107 -1.75 83.82 -88.58
CA LYS A 107 -0.92 84.88 -89.19
C LYS A 107 -1.74 85.83 -90.06
N GLU A 108 -2.68 85.30 -90.84
CA GLU A 108 -3.64 86.06 -91.65
C GLU A 108 -4.75 86.74 -90.83
N ARG A 109 -4.76 86.61 -89.49
CA ARG A 109 -5.80 87.13 -88.59
C ARG A 109 -7.22 86.66 -88.93
N LYS A 110 -7.33 85.47 -89.53
CA LYS A 110 -8.57 84.73 -89.80
C LYS A 110 -8.99 83.81 -88.65
N ILE A 111 -8.09 83.59 -87.70
CA ILE A 111 -8.33 83.00 -86.37
C ILE A 111 -7.87 84.02 -85.33
N ASP A 112 -8.63 84.16 -84.24
CA ASP A 112 -8.38 85.15 -83.18
C ASP A 112 -7.80 84.51 -81.90
N ILE A 113 -8.11 83.24 -81.64
CA ILE A 113 -7.52 82.43 -80.55
C ILE A 113 -7.11 81.03 -81.05
N ILE A 114 -5.95 80.54 -80.61
CA ILE A 114 -5.60 79.11 -80.59
C ILE A 114 -5.79 78.63 -79.15
N SER A 115 -6.60 77.58 -78.93
CA SER A 115 -7.03 77.13 -77.59
C SER A 115 -5.91 76.51 -76.75
N ALA A 116 -5.13 75.60 -77.32
CA ALA A 116 -4.04 74.94 -76.61
C ALA A 116 -2.80 74.86 -77.50
N ALA A 117 -1.75 75.56 -77.11
CA ALA A 117 -0.45 75.49 -77.77
C ALA A 117 0.67 75.93 -76.82
N GLN A 118 1.88 75.40 -77.02
CA GLN A 118 3.06 75.92 -76.37
C GLN A 118 3.61 77.16 -77.12
N ALA A 119 3.96 78.19 -76.35
CA ALA A 119 4.48 79.45 -76.86
C ALA A 119 5.95 79.34 -77.29
N THR A 120 6.22 79.23 -78.60
CA THR A 120 7.59 79.21 -79.13
C THR A 120 8.06 80.61 -79.57
N PRO A 121 9.38 80.89 -79.63
CA PRO A 121 9.89 82.18 -80.09
C PRO A 121 9.33 82.61 -81.45
N ALA A 122 9.22 81.68 -82.40
CA ALA A 122 8.65 81.93 -83.73
C ALA A 122 7.14 82.30 -83.69
N ARG A 123 6.38 81.77 -82.72
CA ARG A 123 4.94 82.06 -82.56
C ARG A 123 4.70 83.40 -81.83
N LYS A 124 5.56 83.76 -80.88
CA LYS A 124 5.52 85.08 -80.18
C LYS A 124 5.70 86.28 -81.12
N LEU A 125 6.23 86.08 -82.33
CA LEU A 125 6.31 87.12 -83.36
C LEU A 125 4.93 87.62 -83.78
N PHE A 126 3.93 86.73 -83.94
CA PHE A 126 2.61 87.07 -84.51
C PHE A 126 1.40 86.87 -83.58
N MET A 127 1.57 86.26 -82.39
CA MET A 127 0.52 86.15 -81.36
C MET A 127 1.03 86.57 -79.97
N ASN A 128 0.11 87.08 -79.15
CA ASN A 128 0.25 87.17 -77.71
C ASN A 128 -0.05 85.79 -77.10
N TRP A 129 0.40 85.55 -75.86
CA TRP A 129 0.26 84.26 -75.18
C TRP A 129 -0.18 84.50 -73.74
N SER A 130 -1.17 83.75 -73.27
CA SER A 130 -1.55 83.72 -71.86
C SER A 130 -0.47 83.05 -71.00
N THR A 131 -0.62 83.12 -69.67
CA THR A 131 -0.01 82.12 -68.80
C THR A 131 -0.44 80.69 -69.21
N PRO A 132 0.43 79.68 -69.05
CA PRO A 132 0.02 78.28 -69.20
C PRO A 132 -1.05 77.91 -68.17
N TYR A 133 -2.09 77.21 -68.62
CA TYR A 133 -3.20 76.76 -67.77
C TYR A 133 -3.31 75.22 -67.69
N LEU A 134 -2.47 74.53 -68.46
CA LEU A 134 -2.34 73.08 -68.50
C LEU A 134 -0.87 72.71 -68.71
N ASP A 135 -0.26 72.11 -67.70
CA ASP A 135 1.09 71.54 -67.80
C ASP A 135 0.99 70.03 -67.95
N ILE A 136 1.53 69.49 -69.04
CA ILE A 136 1.34 68.09 -69.43
C ILE A 136 2.69 67.43 -69.69
N LYS A 137 2.89 66.25 -69.09
CA LYS A 137 4.12 65.47 -69.29
C LYS A 137 4.02 64.58 -70.52
N THR A 138 5.06 64.61 -71.37
CA THR A 138 5.24 63.64 -72.44
C THR A 138 6.00 62.42 -71.94
N THR A 139 5.51 61.23 -72.30
CA THR A 139 6.05 59.93 -71.91
C THR A 139 6.48 59.13 -73.14
N ILE A 140 7.40 58.19 -72.91
CA ILE A 140 7.81 57.19 -73.89
C ILE A 140 6.85 56.00 -73.76
N ILE A 141 6.14 55.64 -74.82
CA ILE A 141 5.35 54.41 -74.92
C ILE A 141 6.13 53.37 -75.72
N VAL A 142 6.15 52.13 -75.23
CA VAL A 142 6.75 50.96 -75.92
C VAL A 142 5.82 49.76 -75.86
N GLU A 143 6.05 48.80 -76.74
CA GLU A 143 5.43 47.47 -76.68
C GLU A 143 5.86 46.74 -75.38
N LYS A 144 4.88 46.12 -74.72
CA LYS A 144 4.94 45.67 -73.32
C LYS A 144 6.00 44.60 -73.05
N SER A 145 6.44 43.83 -74.05
CA SER A 145 7.54 42.87 -73.93
C SER A 145 8.88 43.54 -73.57
N ARG A 146 9.09 44.79 -74.01
CA ARG A 146 10.29 45.57 -73.66
C ARG A 146 10.13 46.05 -72.22
N THR A 147 10.82 45.41 -71.27
CA THR A 147 10.65 45.69 -69.83
C THR A 147 11.50 46.85 -69.29
N LYS A 148 12.55 47.28 -70.00
CA LYS A 148 13.47 48.34 -69.57
C LYS A 148 12.79 49.72 -69.50
N THR A 149 13.09 50.52 -68.48
CA THR A 149 12.76 51.95 -68.48
C THR A 149 13.75 52.71 -69.36
N PHE A 150 13.28 53.60 -70.22
CA PHE A 150 14.11 54.38 -71.16
C PHE A 150 14.16 55.85 -70.76
N THR A 151 15.29 56.50 -71.04
CA THR A 151 15.43 57.96 -71.20
C THR A 151 15.83 58.22 -72.65
N LEU A 152 15.71 59.45 -73.14
CA LEU A 152 16.01 59.80 -74.54
C LEU A 152 17.43 59.36 -74.97
N ASP A 153 18.43 59.55 -74.09
CA ASP A 153 19.84 59.15 -74.31
C ASP A 153 20.02 57.65 -74.55
N GLN A 154 19.07 56.82 -74.08
CA GLN A 154 19.14 55.36 -74.14
C GLN A 154 18.38 54.78 -75.35
N MET A 155 17.87 55.63 -76.24
CA MET A 155 17.04 55.24 -77.39
C MET A 155 17.77 55.34 -78.74
N GLN A 156 19.10 55.50 -78.73
CA GLN A 156 19.90 55.55 -79.95
C GLN A 156 19.70 54.27 -80.80
N GLY A 157 19.44 54.45 -82.10
CA GLY A 157 19.16 53.35 -83.03
C GLY A 157 17.72 52.82 -83.02
N MET A 158 16.84 53.29 -82.13
CA MET A 158 15.41 52.98 -82.15
C MET A 158 14.66 53.88 -83.16
N LYS A 159 13.60 53.35 -83.78
CA LYS A 159 12.65 54.16 -84.56
C LYS A 159 11.61 54.78 -83.62
N ILE A 160 11.66 56.10 -83.45
CA ILE A 160 10.84 56.82 -82.47
C ILE A 160 9.77 57.64 -83.20
N GLY A 161 8.49 57.38 -82.92
CA GLY A 161 7.39 58.20 -83.40
C GLY A 161 7.28 59.52 -82.64
N VAL A 162 7.06 60.62 -83.37
CA VAL A 162 6.67 61.93 -82.84
C VAL A 162 5.59 62.58 -83.72
N PRO A 163 4.57 63.25 -83.16
CA PRO A 163 3.60 63.99 -83.97
C PRO A 163 4.25 65.14 -84.74
N LYS A 164 3.96 65.24 -86.04
CA LYS A 164 4.56 66.26 -86.92
C LYS A 164 4.14 67.68 -86.53
N GLU A 165 5.07 68.65 -86.59
CA GLU A 165 4.88 70.07 -86.19
C GLU A 165 4.56 70.36 -84.70
N TYR A 166 4.57 69.33 -83.84
CA TYR A 166 4.40 69.49 -82.38
C TYR A 166 5.72 69.89 -81.71
N ALA A 167 5.64 70.57 -80.56
CA ALA A 167 6.79 71.18 -79.90
C ALA A 167 7.84 70.15 -79.44
N VAL A 168 7.39 68.98 -78.95
CA VAL A 168 8.26 67.89 -78.49
C VAL A 168 9.17 67.36 -79.61
N GLY A 169 8.65 67.23 -80.83
CA GLY A 169 9.45 66.78 -81.99
C GLY A 169 10.52 67.81 -82.39
N LYS A 170 10.31 69.10 -82.15
CA LYS A 170 11.37 70.11 -82.31
C LYS A 170 12.38 70.03 -81.17
N PHE A 171 11.93 69.97 -79.92
CA PHE A 171 12.81 69.86 -78.76
C PHE A 171 13.80 68.69 -78.89
N ILE A 172 13.33 67.51 -79.31
CA ILE A 172 14.20 66.34 -79.48
C ILE A 172 15.18 66.55 -80.64
N ARG A 173 14.75 67.12 -81.78
CA ARG A 173 15.68 67.43 -82.90
C ARG A 173 16.76 68.46 -82.53
N ASP A 174 16.43 69.41 -81.67
CA ASP A 174 17.36 70.47 -81.23
C ASP A 174 18.35 69.99 -80.15
N ASN A 175 18.00 68.98 -79.34
CA ASN A 175 18.81 68.52 -78.18
C ASN A 175 19.41 67.11 -78.32
N TYR A 176 18.83 66.26 -79.16
CA TYR A 176 19.18 64.85 -79.38
C TYR A 176 19.26 64.51 -80.89
N PRO A 177 20.15 65.17 -81.66
CA PRO A 177 20.21 65.04 -83.12
C PRO A 177 20.61 63.63 -83.61
N GLU A 178 21.11 62.77 -82.73
CA GLU A 178 21.46 61.37 -83.00
C GLU A 178 20.26 60.40 -83.00
N LEU A 179 19.07 60.85 -82.57
CA LEU A 179 17.87 60.00 -82.52
C LEU A 179 17.13 59.95 -83.86
N THR A 180 16.70 58.75 -84.26
CA THR A 180 15.98 58.52 -85.52
C THR A 180 14.47 58.75 -85.32
N LEU A 181 14.04 60.01 -85.49
CA LEU A 181 12.64 60.39 -85.39
C LEU A 181 11.86 60.10 -86.68
N THR A 182 10.67 59.53 -86.54
CA THR A 182 9.69 59.34 -87.60
C THR A 182 8.47 60.23 -87.30
N ASP A 183 8.20 61.20 -88.18
CA ASP A 183 7.01 62.04 -88.07
C ASP A 183 5.75 61.20 -88.33
N VAL A 184 4.78 61.22 -87.40
CA VAL A 184 3.44 60.63 -87.56
C VAL A 184 2.36 61.72 -87.67
N LEU A 185 1.19 61.40 -88.22
CA LEU A 185 0.10 62.37 -88.44
C LEU A 185 -0.53 62.84 -87.12
N ASN A 186 -0.74 61.92 -86.17
CA ASN A 186 -1.27 62.21 -84.83
C ASN A 186 -0.80 61.16 -83.80
N GLY A 187 -1.13 61.39 -82.53
CA GLY A 187 -0.77 60.50 -81.42
C GLY A 187 -1.28 59.07 -81.59
N ASN A 188 -2.53 58.92 -82.03
CA ASN A 188 -3.24 57.64 -82.10
C ASN A 188 -2.61 56.73 -83.20
N GLU A 189 -2.27 57.28 -84.37
CA GLU A 189 -1.52 56.57 -85.42
C GLU A 189 -0.15 56.09 -84.91
N GLY A 190 0.57 56.93 -84.16
CA GLY A 190 1.84 56.57 -83.54
C GLY A 190 1.71 55.41 -82.54
N MET A 191 0.64 55.40 -81.74
CA MET A 191 0.33 54.32 -80.81
C MET A 191 0.03 53.00 -81.55
N HIS A 192 -0.74 53.04 -82.65
CA HIS A 192 -0.97 51.88 -83.51
C HIS A 192 0.34 51.32 -84.07
N LYS A 193 1.21 52.19 -84.59
CA LYS A 193 2.49 51.79 -85.17
C LYS A 193 3.45 51.14 -84.17
N VAL A 194 3.44 51.56 -82.89
CA VAL A 194 4.17 50.82 -81.84
C VAL A 194 3.49 49.50 -81.51
N SER A 195 2.15 49.46 -81.46
CA SER A 195 1.39 48.23 -81.18
C SER A 195 1.60 47.15 -82.25
N PHE A 196 1.71 47.55 -83.52
CA PHE A 196 2.00 46.66 -84.66
C PHE A 196 3.50 46.40 -84.89
N GLY A 197 4.39 47.04 -84.12
CA GLY A 197 5.84 46.87 -84.23
C GLY A 197 6.53 47.58 -85.41
N GLU A 198 5.84 48.53 -86.07
CA GLU A 198 6.44 49.40 -87.09
C GLU A 198 7.40 50.45 -86.49
N LEU A 199 7.11 50.88 -85.26
CA LEU A 199 7.93 51.79 -84.44
C LEU A 199 8.37 51.08 -83.15
N ASP A 200 9.60 51.35 -82.70
CA ASP A 200 10.11 50.82 -81.43
C ASP A 200 9.53 51.53 -80.21
N ALA A 201 9.21 52.83 -80.37
CA ALA A 201 8.66 53.69 -79.34
C ALA A 201 7.85 54.85 -79.93
N MET A 202 6.94 55.41 -79.14
CA MET A 202 6.18 56.62 -79.46
C MET A 202 6.33 57.62 -78.30
N ILE A 203 6.56 58.90 -78.63
CA ILE A 203 6.58 59.99 -77.65
C ILE A 203 5.27 60.78 -77.76
N ILE A 204 4.55 60.84 -76.65
CA ILE A 204 3.13 61.20 -76.60
C ILE A 204 2.78 61.70 -75.20
N GLU A 205 1.78 62.57 -75.06
CA GLU A 205 1.32 63.04 -73.76
C GLU A 205 0.65 61.91 -72.96
N VAL A 206 0.94 61.80 -71.64
CA VAL A 206 0.33 60.77 -70.77
C VAL A 206 -1.21 60.68 -70.90
N PRO A 207 -1.97 61.80 -70.96
CA PRO A 207 -3.43 61.74 -71.12
C PRO A 207 -3.89 61.14 -72.46
N ASN A 208 -3.22 61.49 -73.58
CA ASN A 208 -3.53 60.93 -74.90
C ASN A 208 -3.19 59.43 -74.95
N ALA A 209 -2.02 59.04 -74.43
CA ALA A 209 -1.62 57.64 -74.36
C ALA A 209 -2.58 56.77 -73.53
N LEU A 210 -2.97 57.23 -72.33
CA LEU A 210 -3.92 56.49 -71.48
C LEU A 210 -5.30 56.40 -72.12
N TYR A 211 -5.81 57.48 -72.72
CA TYR A 211 -7.11 57.50 -73.37
C TYR A 211 -7.17 56.54 -74.57
N VAL A 212 -6.14 56.52 -75.43
CA VAL A 212 -6.07 55.58 -76.57
C VAL A 212 -6.00 54.14 -76.09
N ILE A 213 -5.15 53.84 -75.08
CA ILE A 213 -5.06 52.51 -74.48
C ILE A 213 -6.40 52.05 -73.90
N GLU A 214 -7.14 52.93 -73.21
CA GLU A 214 -8.42 52.60 -72.58
C GLU A 214 -9.55 52.45 -73.60
N THR A 215 -9.73 53.43 -74.50
CA THR A 215 -10.87 53.46 -75.43
C THR A 215 -10.76 52.44 -76.56
N GLU A 216 -9.55 52.18 -77.06
CA GLU A 216 -9.29 51.20 -78.11
C GLU A 216 -8.83 49.84 -77.56
N LYS A 217 -8.67 49.72 -76.23
CA LYS A 217 -8.31 48.50 -75.49
C LYS A 217 -6.96 47.90 -75.92
N ILE A 218 -5.96 48.74 -76.17
CA ILE A 218 -4.63 48.32 -76.60
C ILE A 218 -3.82 47.75 -75.41
N THR A 219 -3.89 46.43 -75.21
CA THR A 219 -3.30 45.76 -74.02
C THR A 219 -1.80 45.48 -74.08
N ASN A 220 -1.18 45.62 -75.26
CA ASN A 220 0.23 45.33 -75.53
C ASN A 220 1.15 46.57 -75.46
N LEU A 221 0.66 47.73 -75.04
CA LEU A 221 1.47 48.92 -74.82
C LEU A 221 1.68 49.21 -73.33
N ARG A 222 2.76 49.92 -73.00
CA ARG A 222 3.00 50.45 -71.65
C ARG A 222 3.77 51.77 -71.67
N LEU A 223 3.63 52.53 -70.59
CA LEU A 223 4.52 53.65 -70.27
C LEU A 223 5.91 53.12 -69.91
N ALA A 224 6.95 53.74 -70.47
CA ALA A 224 8.32 53.25 -70.49
C ALA A 224 9.36 54.26 -70.00
N GLY A 225 8.99 55.52 -69.82
CA GLY A 225 9.90 56.56 -69.34
C GLY A 225 9.29 57.96 -69.41
N ASP A 226 9.94 58.91 -68.73
CA ASP A 226 9.70 60.34 -68.91
C ASP A 226 10.69 60.86 -69.96
N THR A 227 10.26 61.83 -70.77
CA THR A 227 11.11 62.50 -71.77
C THR A 227 11.83 63.73 -71.20
N GLY A 228 11.48 64.16 -69.99
CA GLY A 228 11.99 65.40 -69.38
C GLY A 228 11.43 66.67 -70.03
N PHE A 229 10.48 66.54 -70.96
CA PHE A 229 9.84 67.65 -71.65
C PHE A 229 8.44 67.89 -71.07
N GLU A 230 8.23 69.10 -70.56
CA GLU A 230 6.93 69.54 -70.05
C GLU A 230 6.25 70.45 -71.09
N LEU A 231 5.06 70.03 -71.51
CA LEU A 231 4.24 70.70 -72.51
C LEU A 231 3.31 71.68 -71.78
N ASN A 232 3.78 72.90 -71.62
CA ASN A 232 3.07 73.97 -70.92
C ASN A 232 2.17 74.70 -71.93
N LEU A 233 0.86 74.44 -71.87
CA LEU A 233 -0.14 74.89 -72.83
C LEU A 233 -0.80 76.19 -72.37
N GLY A 234 -0.72 77.21 -73.23
CA GLY A 234 -1.43 78.48 -73.09
C GLY A 234 -2.35 78.73 -74.29
N LEU A 235 -3.19 79.76 -74.18
CA LEU A 235 -3.95 80.28 -75.30
C LEU A 235 -3.05 81.22 -76.12
N GLY A 236 -3.03 81.02 -77.45
CA GLY A 236 -2.45 81.99 -78.37
C GLY A 236 -3.51 83.02 -78.75
N ILE A 237 -3.33 84.29 -78.39
CA ILE A 237 -4.28 85.38 -78.67
C ILE A 237 -3.75 86.28 -79.79
N ARG A 238 -4.65 86.75 -80.67
CA ARG A 238 -4.32 87.68 -81.76
C ARG A 238 -3.61 88.93 -81.25
N LYS A 239 -2.45 89.25 -81.84
CA LYS A 239 -1.48 90.23 -81.29
C LYS A 239 -1.98 91.68 -81.23
N ASP A 240 -2.92 92.05 -82.10
CA ASP A 240 -3.54 93.37 -82.17
C ASP A 240 -4.72 93.56 -81.19
N TRP A 241 -5.08 92.56 -80.39
CA TRP A 241 -6.13 92.63 -79.36
C TRP A 241 -5.56 92.42 -77.93
N PRO A 242 -4.84 93.41 -77.35
CA PRO A 242 -4.31 93.30 -75.99
C PRO A 242 -5.42 93.19 -74.92
N VAL A 243 -6.55 93.88 -75.11
CA VAL A 243 -7.72 93.79 -74.20
C VAL A 243 -8.25 92.36 -74.10
N LEU A 244 -8.24 91.59 -75.18
CA LEU A 244 -8.61 90.17 -75.13
C LEU A 244 -7.59 89.34 -74.35
N ALA A 245 -6.29 89.64 -74.48
CA ALA A 245 -5.27 88.94 -73.71
C ALA A 245 -5.44 89.21 -72.20
N GLU A 246 -5.73 90.44 -71.80
CA GLU A 246 -6.00 90.80 -70.38
C GLU A 246 -7.28 90.12 -69.84
N ILE A 247 -8.35 90.04 -70.64
CA ILE A 247 -9.57 89.31 -70.28
C ILE A 247 -9.29 87.81 -70.11
N ILE A 248 -8.54 87.19 -71.02
CA ILE A 248 -8.18 85.77 -70.93
C ILE A 248 -7.29 85.51 -69.71
N GLU A 249 -6.33 86.39 -69.42
CA GLU A 249 -5.45 86.26 -68.25
C GLU A 249 -6.25 86.32 -66.94
N LYS A 250 -7.18 87.29 -66.81
CA LYS A 250 -8.14 87.35 -65.70
C LYS A 250 -9.05 86.13 -65.63
N ALA A 251 -9.37 85.53 -66.77
CA ALA A 251 -10.21 84.35 -66.83
C ALA A 251 -9.51 83.10 -66.30
N LEU A 252 -8.25 82.88 -66.70
CA LEU A 252 -7.42 81.79 -66.21
C LEU A 252 -7.08 81.95 -64.73
N ALA A 253 -6.69 83.15 -64.29
CA ALA A 253 -6.37 83.44 -62.89
C ALA A 253 -7.56 83.24 -61.92
N ASN A 254 -8.80 83.19 -62.44
CA ASN A 254 -10.01 82.93 -61.67
C ASN A 254 -10.54 81.48 -61.83
N ILE A 255 -9.79 80.58 -62.45
CA ILE A 255 -10.06 79.14 -62.37
C ILE A 255 -9.41 78.63 -61.08
N SER A 256 -10.23 78.12 -60.16
CA SER A 256 -9.72 77.62 -58.89
C SER A 256 -8.99 76.30 -59.07
N GLU A 257 -8.02 76.02 -58.19
CA GLU A 257 -7.38 74.70 -58.03
C GLU A 257 -8.37 73.53 -58.00
N LYS A 258 -9.56 73.76 -57.43
CA LYS A 258 -10.65 72.77 -57.42
C LYS A 258 -11.22 72.54 -58.82
N GLU A 259 -11.49 73.59 -59.58
CA GLU A 259 -11.99 73.49 -60.96
C GLU A 259 -10.96 72.88 -61.91
N HIS A 260 -9.66 73.21 -61.76
CA HIS A 260 -8.57 72.53 -62.46
C HIS A 260 -8.60 71.01 -62.18
N LYS A 261 -8.72 70.62 -60.91
CA LYS A 261 -8.80 69.20 -60.49
C LYS A 261 -10.07 68.51 -60.96
N GLU A 262 -11.22 69.18 -60.98
CA GLU A 262 -12.49 68.63 -61.49
C GLU A 262 -12.43 68.36 -63.00
N ILE A 263 -11.90 69.30 -63.80
CA ILE A 263 -11.72 69.09 -65.24
C ILE A 263 -10.68 67.99 -65.51
N HIS A 264 -9.55 68.01 -64.79
CA HIS A 264 -8.51 66.99 -64.92
C HIS A 264 -9.03 65.58 -64.57
N ALA A 265 -9.73 65.42 -63.45
CA ALA A 265 -10.27 64.13 -63.01
C ALA A 265 -11.40 63.59 -63.90
N LYS A 266 -12.11 64.46 -64.62
CA LYS A 266 -13.15 64.06 -65.59
C LYS A 266 -12.55 63.33 -66.80
N TRP A 267 -11.39 63.79 -67.30
CA TRP A 267 -10.76 63.26 -68.52
C TRP A 267 -9.56 62.34 -68.27
N ILE A 268 -8.89 62.45 -67.14
CA ILE A 268 -7.78 61.58 -66.73
C ILE A 268 -8.20 60.78 -65.51
N ARG A 269 -8.66 59.55 -65.74
CA ARG A 269 -8.93 58.57 -64.67
C ARG A 269 -7.66 57.80 -64.32
N LEU A 270 -6.84 58.39 -63.46
CA LEU A 270 -5.86 57.60 -62.69
C LEU A 270 -6.63 56.82 -61.60
N GLU A 271 -7.16 55.64 -61.95
CA GLU A 271 -7.75 54.71 -60.98
C GLU A 271 -6.67 54.12 -60.06
N THR A 272 -6.25 54.91 -59.09
CA THR A 272 -5.54 54.45 -57.89
C THR A 272 -6.36 54.75 -56.65
N ILE A 273 -7.62 54.28 -56.62
CA ILE A 273 -8.33 54.11 -55.35
C ILE A 273 -7.54 53.05 -54.57
N ARG A 274 -6.67 53.50 -53.68
CA ARG A 274 -5.86 52.59 -52.86
C ARG A 274 -6.84 51.76 -52.05
N PHE A 275 -6.77 50.43 -52.15
CA PHE A 275 -7.78 49.52 -51.60
C PHE A 275 -8.18 49.84 -50.15
N TYR A 276 -7.22 50.28 -49.33
CA TYR A 276 -7.42 50.70 -47.93
C TYR A 276 -8.34 51.91 -47.70
N GLN A 277 -8.69 52.67 -48.74
CA GLN A 277 -9.62 53.79 -48.68
C GLN A 277 -11.08 53.36 -48.98
N THR A 278 -11.30 52.11 -49.40
CA THR A 278 -12.65 51.58 -49.64
C THR A 278 -13.31 51.14 -48.34
N GLN A 279 -14.64 51.28 -48.24
CA GLN A 279 -15.41 50.71 -47.12
C GLN A 279 -15.25 49.18 -47.05
N ILE A 280 -15.10 48.52 -48.20
CA ILE A 280 -14.90 47.06 -48.31
C ILE A 280 -13.63 46.62 -47.58
N PHE A 281 -12.50 47.33 -47.74
CA PHE A 281 -11.28 47.02 -46.99
C PHE A 281 -11.52 47.13 -45.49
N TRP A 282 -12.17 48.18 -45.01
CA TRP A 282 -12.44 48.33 -43.59
C TRP A 282 -13.42 47.28 -43.07
N TYR A 283 -14.43 46.85 -43.85
CA TYR A 283 -15.26 45.71 -43.49
C TYR A 283 -14.44 44.41 -43.39
N ILE A 284 -13.50 44.16 -44.30
CA ILE A 284 -12.62 42.99 -44.26
C ILE A 284 -11.69 43.06 -43.04
N VAL A 285 -11.05 44.21 -42.78
CA VAL A 285 -10.20 44.43 -41.61
C VAL A 285 -10.99 44.28 -40.31
N SER A 286 -12.20 44.85 -40.22
CA SER A 286 -13.08 44.68 -39.06
C SER A 286 -13.56 43.25 -38.88
N ALA A 287 -13.88 42.52 -39.95
CA ALA A 287 -14.27 41.11 -39.88
C ALA A 287 -13.11 40.22 -39.43
N ILE A 288 -11.89 40.45 -39.95
CA ILE A 288 -10.67 39.76 -39.50
C ILE A 288 -10.38 40.11 -38.02
N ALA A 289 -10.45 41.38 -37.64
CA ALA A 289 -10.23 41.83 -36.26
C ALA A 289 -11.27 41.22 -35.30
N LEU A 290 -12.55 41.18 -35.67
CA LEU A 290 -13.61 40.52 -34.90
C LEU A 290 -13.39 39.02 -34.80
N THR A 291 -12.93 38.36 -35.87
CA THR A 291 -12.62 36.92 -35.88
C THR A 291 -11.43 36.63 -34.97
N VAL A 292 -10.36 37.42 -35.04
CA VAL A 292 -9.20 37.32 -34.15
C VAL A 292 -9.60 37.62 -32.70
N LEU A 293 -10.42 38.64 -32.45
CA LEU A 293 -10.93 38.98 -31.12
C LEU A 293 -11.81 37.85 -30.56
N PHE A 294 -12.65 37.23 -31.39
CA PHE A 294 -13.48 36.09 -31.01
C PHE A 294 -12.64 34.84 -30.72
N ILE A 295 -11.66 34.50 -31.56
CA ILE A 295 -10.75 33.37 -31.34
C ILE A 295 -9.92 33.61 -30.07
N THR A 296 -9.29 34.78 -29.91
CA THR A 296 -8.49 35.10 -28.72
C THR A 296 -9.34 35.14 -27.46
N SER A 297 -10.54 35.71 -27.49
CA SER A 297 -11.48 35.69 -26.36
C SER A 297 -11.93 34.27 -26.04
N SER A 298 -12.22 33.45 -27.05
CA SER A 298 -12.58 32.03 -26.87
C SER A 298 -11.43 31.23 -26.26
N ILE A 299 -10.19 31.44 -26.72
CA ILE A 299 -8.98 30.83 -26.14
C ILE A 299 -8.75 31.33 -24.71
N LEU A 300 -8.98 32.61 -24.40
CA LEU A 300 -8.83 33.17 -23.06
C LEU A 300 -9.91 32.64 -22.10
N ILE A 301 -11.16 32.52 -22.56
CA ILE A 301 -12.27 31.92 -21.82
C ILE A 301 -11.99 30.43 -21.61
N TRP A 302 -11.60 29.70 -22.65
CA TRP A 302 -11.23 28.29 -22.58
C TRP A 302 -10.06 28.07 -21.62
N ASN A 303 -8.98 28.85 -21.72
CA ASN A 303 -7.83 28.76 -20.81
C ASN A 303 -8.20 29.13 -19.37
N ARG A 304 -9.12 30.08 -19.14
CA ARG A 304 -9.64 30.36 -17.79
C ARG A 304 -10.50 29.22 -17.25
N MET A 305 -11.39 28.66 -18.07
CA MET A 305 -12.21 27.50 -17.71
C MET A 305 -11.35 26.26 -17.45
N LEU A 306 -10.39 25.98 -18.32
CA LEU A 306 -9.42 24.89 -18.20
C LEU A 306 -8.56 25.09 -16.95
N LYS A 307 -8.04 26.30 -16.69
CA LYS A 307 -7.29 26.59 -15.46
C LYS A 307 -8.13 26.37 -14.21
N ASN A 308 -9.41 26.75 -14.23
CA ASN A 308 -10.33 26.51 -13.11
C ASN A 308 -10.64 25.01 -12.94
N GLN A 309 -10.87 24.26 -14.02
CA GLN A 309 -11.08 22.82 -13.99
C GLN A 309 -9.82 22.07 -13.52
N VAL A 310 -8.63 22.42 -14.03
CA VAL A 310 -7.35 21.89 -13.59
C VAL A 310 -7.16 22.19 -12.11
N MET A 311 -7.38 23.43 -11.64
CA MET A 311 -7.25 23.78 -10.23
C MET A 311 -8.20 22.97 -9.34
N GLN A 312 -9.48 22.81 -9.73
CA GLN A 312 -10.43 21.94 -9.03
C GLN A 312 -9.98 20.47 -8.99
N ARG A 313 -9.50 19.93 -10.12
CA ARG A 313 -8.98 18.57 -10.21
C ARG A 313 -7.69 18.38 -9.42
N THR A 314 -6.80 19.37 -9.39
CA THR A 314 -5.56 19.34 -8.60
C THR A 314 -5.87 19.42 -7.11
N GLU A 315 -6.87 20.21 -6.67
CA GLU A 315 -7.34 20.17 -5.28
C GLU A 315 -7.98 18.81 -4.91
N GLU A 316 -8.81 18.25 -5.79
CA GLU A 316 -9.42 16.92 -5.62
C GLU A 316 -8.35 15.81 -5.55
N LEU A 317 -7.35 15.83 -6.45
CA LEU A 317 -6.24 14.89 -6.47
C LEU A 317 -5.37 15.00 -5.22
N ARG A 318 -4.93 16.21 -4.87
CA ARG A 318 -4.14 16.46 -3.65
C ARG A 318 -4.88 16.05 -2.38
N PHE A 319 -6.20 16.19 -2.38
CA PHE A 319 -7.02 15.72 -1.27
C PHE A 319 -7.09 14.18 -1.20
N ASN A 320 -7.23 13.51 -2.36
CA ASN A 320 -7.16 12.05 -2.44
C ASN A 320 -5.77 11.49 -2.08
N GLU A 321 -4.70 12.22 -2.41
CA GLU A 321 -3.30 11.93 -2.09
C GLU A 321 -3.07 11.95 -0.57
N ILE A 322 -3.41 13.06 0.12
CA ILE A 322 -3.30 13.15 1.59
C ILE A 322 -4.14 12.06 2.29
N ARG A 323 -5.30 11.69 1.72
CA ARG A 323 -6.11 10.57 2.23
C ARG A 323 -5.40 9.22 2.05
N LEU A 324 -4.72 9.02 0.93
CA LEU A 324 -3.99 7.78 0.64
C LEU A 324 -2.74 7.66 1.53
N GLU A 325 -1.97 8.74 1.67
CA GLU A 325 -0.85 8.85 2.63
C GLU A 325 -1.31 8.47 4.05
N ALA A 326 -2.41 9.06 4.53
CA ALA A 326 -2.94 8.77 5.86
C ALA A 326 -3.37 7.31 6.04
N LEU A 327 -3.82 6.62 4.98
CA LEU A 327 -4.16 5.19 5.00
C LEU A 327 -2.92 4.29 4.92
N LEU A 328 -1.92 4.68 4.13
CA LEU A 328 -0.63 3.97 4.04
C LEU A 328 0.11 4.05 5.37
N GLU A 329 0.30 5.26 5.91
CA GLU A 329 0.97 5.48 7.20
C GLU A 329 0.24 4.78 8.36
N LEU A 330 -1.10 4.72 8.32
CA LEU A 330 -1.90 3.95 9.28
C LEU A 330 -1.59 2.43 9.22
N ASN A 331 -1.34 1.89 8.02
CA ASN A 331 -1.03 0.48 7.79
C ASN A 331 0.44 0.14 8.10
N GLU A 332 1.37 1.03 7.75
CA GLU A 332 2.81 0.91 8.05
C GLU A 332 3.12 0.99 9.54
N ARG A 333 2.25 1.62 10.35
CA ARG A 333 2.33 1.67 11.82
C ARG A 333 1.99 0.33 12.50
N THR A 334 2.55 -0.77 12.00
CA THR A 334 2.44 -2.13 12.56
C THR A 334 2.93 -2.18 14.02
N HIS A 335 4.09 -1.58 14.30
CA HIS A 335 4.73 -1.60 15.63
C HIS A 335 4.11 -0.63 16.65
N ALA A 336 3.30 0.35 16.22
CA ALA A 336 2.67 1.30 17.12
C ALA A 336 1.69 0.62 18.10
N SER A 337 1.57 1.12 19.33
CA SER A 337 0.58 0.65 20.29
C SER A 337 -0.87 0.88 19.79
N ILE A 338 -1.83 0.20 20.41
CA ILE A 338 -3.26 0.42 20.14
C ILE A 338 -3.63 1.90 20.38
N ARG A 339 -3.07 2.55 21.41
CA ARG A 339 -3.37 3.95 21.74
C ARG A 339 -2.79 4.92 20.69
N GLU A 340 -1.55 4.70 20.25
CA GLU A 340 -0.95 5.50 19.17
C GLU A 340 -1.66 5.27 17.82
N THR A 341 -2.13 4.05 17.55
CA THR A 341 -2.93 3.72 16.35
C THR A 341 -4.26 4.49 16.36
N ILE A 342 -4.93 4.53 17.52
CA ILE A 342 -6.14 5.34 17.73
C ILE A 342 -5.83 6.82 17.57
N ASP A 343 -4.85 7.34 18.29
CA ASP A 343 -4.56 8.78 18.35
C ASP A 343 -4.12 9.32 16.97
N PHE A 344 -3.30 8.55 16.22
CA PHE A 344 -2.94 8.87 14.83
C PHE A 344 -4.13 8.86 13.88
N ALA A 345 -4.89 7.76 13.84
CA ALA A 345 -6.05 7.65 12.95
C ALA A 345 -7.05 8.79 13.23
N PHE A 346 -7.23 9.12 14.51
CA PHE A 346 -8.14 10.16 14.95
C PHE A 346 -7.69 11.58 14.53
N GLN A 347 -6.39 11.89 14.67
CA GLN A 347 -5.82 13.14 14.17
C GLN A 347 -6.02 13.27 12.64
N GLN A 348 -5.80 12.20 11.88
CA GLN A 348 -5.99 12.22 10.43
C GLN A 348 -7.48 12.41 10.05
N MET A 349 -8.42 11.80 10.78
CA MET A 349 -9.86 12.04 10.56
C MET A 349 -10.24 13.51 10.75
N ILE A 350 -9.75 14.18 11.81
CA ILE A 350 -9.99 15.61 12.04
C ILE A 350 -9.38 16.44 10.91
N ARG A 351 -8.12 16.14 10.53
CA ARG A 351 -7.36 16.85 9.49
C ARG A 351 -8.02 16.76 8.11
N LEU A 352 -8.41 15.57 7.69
CA LEU A 352 -9.03 15.31 6.38
C LEU A 352 -10.44 15.93 6.29
N THR A 353 -11.27 15.75 7.32
CA THR A 353 -12.61 16.38 7.36
C THR A 353 -12.56 17.90 7.61
N LYS A 354 -11.38 18.47 7.88
CA LYS A 354 -11.16 19.90 8.22
C LYS A 354 -12.03 20.37 9.39
N SER A 355 -12.16 19.51 10.39
CA SER A 355 -13.01 19.71 11.57
C SER A 355 -12.25 20.40 12.70
N ASN A 356 -12.95 21.16 13.54
CA ASN A 356 -12.35 21.82 14.71
C ASN A 356 -12.42 20.94 15.97
N PHE A 357 -13.28 19.92 15.93
CA PHE A 357 -13.59 19.03 17.04
C PHE A 357 -13.73 17.60 16.53
N GLY A 358 -13.37 16.61 17.35
CA GLY A 358 -13.63 15.21 17.06
C GLY A 358 -13.82 14.37 18.31
N TYR A 359 -14.59 13.31 18.18
CA TYR A 359 -14.73 12.27 19.19
C TYR A 359 -14.62 10.83 18.68
N LEU A 360 -14.20 9.92 19.57
CA LEU A 360 -14.23 8.47 19.38
C LEU A 360 -14.69 7.78 20.65
N ALA A 361 -15.72 6.95 20.54
CA ALA A 361 -16.23 6.07 21.59
C ALA A 361 -16.05 4.60 21.20
N PHE A 362 -15.84 3.73 22.19
CA PHE A 362 -15.80 2.27 22.03
C PHE A 362 -16.88 1.64 22.93
N GLU A 363 -17.42 0.49 22.52
CA GLU A 363 -18.44 -0.24 23.28
C GLU A 363 -17.89 -0.77 24.62
N ASP A 364 -16.60 -1.13 24.66
CA ASP A 364 -15.91 -1.79 25.79
C ASP A 364 -15.15 -0.83 26.73
N GLN A 365 -15.12 0.49 26.45
CA GLN A 365 -14.18 1.44 27.10
C GLN A 365 -14.73 2.87 27.27
N LYS A 366 -13.94 3.69 27.99
CA LYS A 366 -14.05 5.15 28.04
C LYS A 366 -14.16 5.78 26.64
N GLY A 367 -15.08 6.72 26.47
CA GLY A 367 -15.10 7.60 25.32
C GLY A 367 -13.98 8.63 25.40
N ILE A 368 -13.27 8.83 24.29
CA ILE A 368 -12.16 9.79 24.16
C ILE A 368 -12.62 10.96 23.29
N MET A 369 -12.51 12.17 23.84
CA MET A 369 -12.86 13.41 23.15
C MET A 369 -11.61 14.27 22.93
N TYR A 370 -11.47 14.82 21.72
CA TYR A 370 -10.33 15.64 21.31
C TYR A 370 -10.78 17.00 20.77
N GLU A 371 -10.25 18.05 21.38
CA GLU A 371 -10.44 19.44 20.94
C GLU A 371 -9.15 19.97 20.30
N VAL A 372 -9.25 20.60 19.12
CA VAL A 372 -8.09 21.15 18.37
C VAL A 372 -8.07 22.67 18.47
N ASN A 373 -6.89 23.25 18.69
CA ASN A 373 -6.75 24.68 18.91
C ASN A 373 -6.90 25.48 17.59
N PRO A 374 -7.78 26.49 17.50
CA PRO A 374 -7.93 27.30 16.30
C PRO A 374 -6.79 28.33 16.19
N GLY A 375 -5.67 27.95 15.56
CA GLY A 375 -4.61 28.89 15.17
C GLY A 375 -3.22 28.31 14.98
N SER A 376 -2.88 27.17 15.59
CA SER A 376 -1.52 26.60 15.55
C SER A 376 -1.50 25.09 15.27
N THR A 377 -0.93 24.73 14.11
CA THR A 377 -0.30 23.43 13.80
C THR A 377 -0.94 22.18 14.41
N PHE A 378 -2.25 21.96 14.15
CA PHE A 378 -3.01 20.76 14.57
C PHE A 378 -2.73 20.26 16.01
N SER A 379 -2.46 21.20 16.92
CA SER A 379 -2.06 20.89 18.29
C SER A 379 -3.31 20.60 19.14
N ILE A 380 -3.33 19.42 19.77
CA ILE A 380 -4.44 18.98 20.64
C ILE A 380 -4.46 19.86 21.88
N LYS A 381 -5.54 20.62 22.05
CA LYS A 381 -5.72 21.59 23.14
C LYS A 381 -6.09 20.91 24.46
N LYS A 382 -6.91 19.86 24.39
CA LYS A 382 -7.42 19.11 25.54
C LYS A 382 -7.86 17.71 25.13
N LYS A 383 -7.48 16.70 25.92
CA LYS A 383 -8.03 15.34 25.87
C LYS A 383 -8.98 15.17 27.06
N ILE A 384 -10.25 14.89 26.79
CA ILE A 384 -11.25 14.65 27.83
C ILE A 384 -11.69 13.19 27.71
N GLU A 385 -11.34 12.38 28.71
CA GLU A 385 -11.85 11.01 28.83
C GLU A 385 -13.18 11.04 29.60
N HIS A 386 -14.28 10.68 28.94
CA HIS A 386 -15.56 10.45 29.59
C HIS A 386 -15.78 8.95 29.78
N ASN A 387 -16.07 8.53 31.02
CA ASN A 387 -16.78 7.27 31.21
C ASN A 387 -18.17 7.42 30.57
N LEU A 388 -18.40 6.73 29.47
CA LEU A 388 -19.75 6.45 29.02
C LEU A 388 -20.37 5.49 30.03
N ALA A 389 -21.66 5.68 30.34
CA ALA A 389 -22.41 4.65 31.04
C ALA A 389 -22.45 3.38 30.17
N THR A 390 -22.61 2.22 30.80
CA THR A 390 -22.33 0.89 30.23
C THR A 390 -22.99 0.61 28.87
N GLY A 391 -22.16 0.51 27.82
CA GLY A 391 -22.53 -0.04 26.51
C GLY A 391 -23.25 0.93 25.57
N PHE A 392 -23.30 0.57 24.28
CA PHE A 392 -24.07 1.29 23.26
C PHE A 392 -25.53 0.82 23.22
N GLY A 393 -26.29 1.14 24.28
CA GLY A 393 -27.72 0.86 24.36
C GLY A 393 -28.57 1.78 23.48
N ALA A 394 -29.83 1.39 23.21
CA ALA A 394 -30.79 2.20 22.45
C ALA A 394 -31.15 3.54 23.14
N ASP A 395 -30.94 3.59 24.45
CA ASP A 395 -31.04 4.72 25.37
C ASP A 395 -29.82 5.66 25.36
N THR A 396 -28.77 5.38 24.58
CA THR A 396 -27.60 6.26 24.48
C THR A 396 -28.01 7.65 23.98
N GLU A 397 -28.01 8.67 24.86
CA GLU A 397 -28.43 10.04 24.53
C GLU A 397 -27.33 10.88 23.83
N GLY A 398 -27.62 12.14 23.52
CA GLY A 398 -26.68 13.08 22.90
C GLY A 398 -26.48 12.90 21.40
N PHE A 399 -25.49 13.61 20.84
CA PHE A 399 -25.09 13.53 19.43
C PHE A 399 -24.30 12.23 19.11
N TRP A 400 -23.65 11.66 20.13
CA TRP A 400 -23.04 10.34 20.13
C TRP A 400 -24.03 9.24 19.72
N GLY A 401 -25.23 9.30 20.31
CA GLY A 401 -26.29 8.31 20.11
C GLY A 401 -26.99 8.34 18.75
N ASP A 402 -26.82 9.38 17.92
CA ASP A 402 -27.53 9.45 16.64
C ASP A 402 -27.09 8.37 15.64
N ALA A 403 -25.79 8.07 15.56
CA ALA A 403 -25.27 6.97 14.75
C ALA A 403 -25.65 5.59 15.31
N ILE A 404 -25.74 5.48 16.65
CA ILE A 404 -26.08 4.25 17.37
C ILE A 404 -27.56 3.91 17.13
N ARG A 405 -28.48 4.80 17.53
CA ARG A 405 -29.94 4.60 17.41
C ARG A 405 -30.40 4.35 15.97
N LYS A 406 -29.74 4.97 14.99
CA LYS A 406 -30.10 4.82 13.56
C LYS A 406 -29.44 3.62 12.89
N GLY A 407 -28.46 2.96 13.52
CA GLY A 407 -27.68 1.88 12.91
C GLY A 407 -26.93 2.27 11.63
N LYS A 408 -26.72 3.56 11.38
CA LYS A 408 -26.13 4.09 10.14
C LYS A 408 -25.54 5.48 10.35
N PRO A 409 -24.64 5.94 9.46
CA PRO A 409 -24.05 7.26 9.59
C PRO A 409 -25.07 8.40 9.60
N SER A 410 -24.76 9.48 10.31
CA SER A 410 -25.61 10.65 10.46
C SER A 410 -24.81 11.92 10.17
N ILE A 411 -25.36 12.81 9.33
CA ILE A 411 -24.81 14.14 9.01
C ILE A 411 -25.84 15.18 9.44
N SER A 412 -25.40 16.26 10.10
CA SER A 412 -26.24 17.43 10.39
C SER A 412 -25.44 18.72 10.22
N ASN A 413 -25.85 19.53 9.24
CA ASN A 413 -25.21 20.81 8.90
C ASN A 413 -25.95 22.04 9.43
N LYS A 414 -27.16 21.84 9.96
CA LYS A 414 -27.99 22.84 10.63
C LYS A 414 -28.53 22.23 11.91
N TYR A 415 -27.64 21.95 12.86
CA TYR A 415 -28.06 21.43 14.15
C TYR A 415 -28.58 22.59 15.00
N GLU A 416 -29.89 22.78 14.99
CA GLU A 416 -30.53 23.75 15.88
C GLU A 416 -30.29 23.35 17.34
N TYR A 417 -29.82 24.32 18.13
CA TYR A 417 -29.32 24.09 19.50
C TYR A 417 -30.46 23.99 20.52
N LEU A 418 -31.53 23.26 20.20
CA LEU A 418 -32.69 23.01 21.06
C LEU A 418 -32.49 21.75 21.92
N ASN A 419 -31.64 21.88 22.95
CA ASN A 419 -31.93 21.49 24.34
C ASN A 419 -30.67 21.54 25.21
N LEU A 420 -30.73 22.35 26.28
CA LEU A 420 -29.62 22.60 27.21
C LEU A 420 -29.24 21.42 28.13
N TYR A 421 -29.83 20.23 27.95
CA TYR A 421 -29.71 19.09 28.86
C TYR A 421 -29.32 17.74 28.23
N LYS A 422 -28.96 17.68 26.93
CA LYS A 422 -28.32 16.46 26.39
C LYS A 422 -26.89 16.34 26.96
N LYS A 423 -26.68 15.41 27.90
CA LYS A 423 -25.38 15.14 28.54
C LYS A 423 -24.26 14.93 27.50
N GLY A 424 -23.07 15.48 27.75
CA GLY A 424 -21.85 15.17 27.00
C GLY A 424 -21.48 16.11 25.84
N ALA A 425 -21.99 17.34 25.80
CA ALA A 425 -21.55 18.38 24.85
C ALA A 425 -20.61 19.41 25.52
N PRO A 426 -19.45 19.75 24.92
CA PRO A 426 -18.60 20.84 25.41
C PRO A 426 -19.32 22.20 25.34
N THR A 427 -19.42 22.89 26.47
CA THR A 427 -20.21 24.12 26.64
C THR A 427 -19.62 25.36 25.94
N GLU A 428 -18.44 25.25 25.31
CA GLU A 428 -17.72 26.36 24.68
C GLU A 428 -18.00 26.52 23.16
N HIS A 429 -18.62 25.55 22.48
CA HIS A 429 -18.83 25.58 21.03
C HIS A 429 -20.09 26.36 20.59
N LYS A 430 -20.12 27.67 20.91
CA LYS A 430 -21.29 28.55 20.72
C LYS A 430 -21.34 29.26 19.35
N LYS A 431 -21.77 28.55 18.30
CA LYS A 431 -22.59 29.01 17.14
C LYS A 431 -22.48 28.04 15.94
N ASN A 432 -23.60 27.79 15.27
CA ASN A 432 -23.73 26.95 14.06
C ASN A 432 -23.06 25.57 14.18
N PHE A 433 -23.58 24.74 15.10
CA PHE A 433 -23.06 23.39 15.30
C PHE A 433 -23.32 22.53 14.05
N ARG A 434 -22.25 21.96 13.51
CA ARG A 434 -22.30 20.94 12.45
C ARG A 434 -21.63 19.69 12.98
N TYR A 435 -22.18 18.52 12.68
CA TYR A 435 -21.50 17.27 12.98
C TYR A 435 -21.76 16.18 11.95
N ILE A 436 -20.81 15.25 11.87
CA ILE A 436 -20.92 13.99 11.18
C ILE A 436 -20.53 12.86 12.14
N SER A 437 -21.23 11.73 12.08
CA SER A 437 -20.94 10.56 12.91
C SER A 437 -21.10 9.26 12.12
N VAL A 438 -20.18 8.32 12.36
CA VAL A 438 -20.10 7.02 11.69
C VAL A 438 -19.99 5.91 12.74
N PRO A 439 -20.91 4.94 12.74
CA PRO A 439 -20.77 3.72 13.52
C PRO A 439 -19.80 2.76 12.83
N VAL A 440 -18.96 2.10 13.63
CA VAL A 440 -18.07 1.01 13.21
C VAL A 440 -18.69 -0.31 13.64
N PHE A 441 -18.79 -1.25 12.72
CA PHE A 441 -19.42 -2.55 12.94
C PHE A 441 -18.40 -3.69 13.09
N SER A 442 -18.79 -4.71 13.86
CA SER A 442 -18.14 -6.02 13.92
C SER A 442 -19.22 -7.10 13.91
N GLY A 443 -19.50 -7.65 12.73
CA GLY A 443 -20.78 -8.34 12.50
C GLY A 443 -21.93 -7.33 12.64
N ASP A 444 -23.04 -7.74 13.25
CA ASP A 444 -24.22 -6.90 13.43
C ASP A 444 -24.14 -5.90 14.61
N LYS A 445 -23.04 -5.91 15.38
CA LYS A 445 -22.84 -5.03 16.54
C LYS A 445 -22.03 -3.78 16.21
N ILE A 446 -22.46 -2.64 16.75
CA ILE A 446 -21.69 -1.40 16.76
C ILE A 446 -20.65 -1.49 17.89
N VAL A 447 -19.38 -1.39 17.53
CA VAL A 447 -18.23 -1.59 18.44
C VAL A 447 -17.44 -0.31 18.71
N ALA A 448 -17.56 0.67 17.81
CA ALA A 448 -17.06 2.02 18.02
C ALA A 448 -17.94 3.05 17.29
N VAL A 449 -17.90 4.30 17.73
CA VAL A 449 -18.52 5.43 17.02
C VAL A 449 -17.54 6.57 16.98
N ALA A 450 -17.23 7.04 15.77
CA ALA A 450 -16.42 8.23 15.56
C ALA A 450 -17.28 9.36 15.02
N GLY A 451 -17.00 10.58 15.42
CA GLY A 451 -17.64 11.74 14.83
C GLY A 451 -16.76 12.98 14.85
N MET A 452 -17.08 13.90 13.96
CA MET A 452 -16.34 15.13 13.71
C MET A 452 -17.30 16.30 13.77
N GLY A 453 -16.84 17.43 14.32
CA GLY A 453 -17.66 18.60 14.56
C GLY A 453 -17.05 19.92 14.09
N ASN A 454 -17.95 20.86 13.79
CA ASN A 454 -17.67 22.27 13.53
C ASN A 454 -16.68 22.53 12.37
N LYS A 455 -16.76 21.74 11.30
CA LYS A 455 -16.20 22.11 9.98
C LYS A 455 -16.74 23.48 9.54
N LYS A 456 -15.88 24.31 8.92
CA LYS A 456 -16.24 25.66 8.47
C LYS A 456 -17.34 25.65 7.39
N SER A 457 -17.28 24.69 6.48
CA SER A 457 -18.33 24.38 5.51
C SER A 457 -19.28 23.30 6.05
N ASP A 458 -20.36 23.06 5.30
CA ASP A 458 -21.19 21.87 5.47
C ASP A 458 -20.36 20.58 5.26
N TYR A 459 -20.76 19.52 5.97
CA TYR A 459 -20.28 18.15 5.76
C TYR A 459 -21.04 17.50 4.60
N ASP A 460 -20.34 16.67 3.83
CA ASP A 460 -20.85 16.01 2.64
C ASP A 460 -20.58 14.49 2.61
N SER A 461 -20.92 13.85 1.48
CA SER A 461 -20.69 12.42 1.28
C SER A 461 -19.21 12.03 1.16
N SER A 462 -18.31 12.99 0.83
CA SER A 462 -16.87 12.78 0.82
C SER A 462 -16.32 12.69 2.23
N ASP A 463 -16.69 13.63 3.11
CA ASP A 463 -16.32 13.56 4.54
C ASP A 463 -16.78 12.24 5.16
N LEU A 464 -18.00 11.81 4.81
CA LEU A 464 -18.56 10.53 5.25
C LEU A 464 -17.72 9.33 4.80
N ARG A 465 -17.34 9.27 3.52
CA ARG A 465 -16.49 8.20 2.99
C ARG A 465 -15.14 8.17 3.67
N GLN A 466 -14.49 9.33 3.87
CA GLN A 466 -13.18 9.42 4.52
C GLN A 466 -13.23 8.94 5.97
N LEU A 467 -14.20 9.45 6.74
CA LEU A 467 -14.39 9.09 8.13
C LEU A 467 -14.69 7.58 8.26
N SER A 468 -15.56 7.04 7.42
CA SER A 468 -15.87 5.60 7.41
C SER A 468 -14.67 4.72 7.02
N LEU A 469 -13.86 5.13 6.05
CA LEU A 469 -12.68 4.36 5.64
C LEU A 469 -11.61 4.33 6.73
N LEU A 470 -11.31 5.47 7.35
CA LEU A 470 -10.31 5.55 8.41
C LEU A 470 -10.77 4.84 9.69
N THR A 471 -12.06 4.93 10.05
CA THR A 471 -12.55 4.27 11.27
C THR A 471 -12.60 2.75 11.12
N GLN A 472 -13.01 2.25 9.95
CA GLN A 472 -12.95 0.82 9.63
C GLN A 472 -11.51 0.29 9.53
N GLY A 473 -10.61 1.05 8.89
CA GLY A 473 -9.18 0.71 8.79
C GLY A 473 -8.50 0.64 10.16
N MET A 474 -8.70 1.68 10.99
CA MET A 474 -8.27 1.73 12.38
C MET A 474 -8.81 0.53 13.17
N TRP A 475 -10.10 0.25 13.10
CA TRP A 475 -10.70 -0.88 13.83
C TRP A 475 -10.14 -2.22 13.40
N ARG A 476 -9.95 -2.43 12.09
CA ARG A 476 -9.33 -3.67 11.55
C ARG A 476 -7.92 -3.87 12.09
N LEU A 477 -7.12 -2.81 12.21
CA LEU A 477 -5.78 -2.86 12.80
C LEU A 477 -5.82 -3.08 14.32
N ILE A 478 -6.77 -2.47 15.04
CA ILE A 478 -6.97 -2.72 16.48
C ILE A 478 -7.35 -4.19 16.72
N GLN A 479 -8.27 -4.74 15.93
CA GLN A 479 -8.67 -6.15 16.01
C GLN A 479 -7.52 -7.08 15.68
N ARG A 480 -6.78 -6.82 14.60
CA ARG A 480 -5.55 -7.56 14.26
C ARG A 480 -4.56 -7.55 15.43
N LYS A 481 -4.24 -6.39 16.01
CA LYS A 481 -3.32 -6.27 17.15
C LYS A 481 -3.86 -6.90 18.45
N LYS A 482 -5.18 -6.83 18.71
CA LYS A 482 -5.84 -7.56 19.82
C LYS A 482 -5.67 -9.07 19.63
N ASN A 483 -5.90 -9.58 18.41
CA ASN A 483 -5.79 -11.01 18.08
C ASN A 483 -4.34 -11.50 18.12
N GLU A 484 -3.38 -10.80 17.51
CA GLU A 484 -1.95 -11.12 17.56
C GLU A 484 -1.45 -11.18 19.02
N ARG A 485 -1.82 -10.20 19.86
CA ARG A 485 -1.50 -10.21 21.30
C ARG A 485 -2.22 -11.34 22.06
N ALA A 486 -3.45 -11.68 21.70
CA ALA A 486 -4.18 -12.79 22.32
C ALA A 486 -3.53 -14.13 21.97
N ILE A 487 -3.13 -14.33 20.71
CA ILE A 487 -2.37 -15.49 20.23
C ILE A 487 -1.03 -15.56 20.95
N GLN A 488 -0.22 -14.50 20.94
CA GLN A 488 1.07 -14.45 21.64
C GLN A 488 0.95 -14.72 23.14
N LYS A 489 -0.08 -14.15 23.81
CA LYS A 489 -0.33 -14.40 25.24
C LYS A 489 -0.80 -15.83 25.50
N SER A 490 -1.59 -16.42 24.60
CA SER A 490 -2.05 -17.80 24.68
C SER A 490 -0.90 -18.78 24.43
N GLU A 491 -0.13 -18.58 23.36
CA GLU A 491 1.07 -19.37 23.04
C GLU A 491 2.09 -19.28 24.16
N LYS A 492 2.42 -18.08 24.64
CA LYS A 492 3.29 -17.92 25.81
C LYS A 492 2.73 -18.64 27.03
N ARG A 493 1.44 -18.52 27.33
CA ARG A 493 0.82 -19.23 28.46
C ARG A 493 0.95 -20.76 28.32
N PHE A 494 0.73 -21.31 27.13
CA PHE A 494 0.91 -22.74 26.89
C PHE A 494 2.37 -23.17 26.96
N ARG A 495 3.29 -22.39 26.38
CA ARG A 495 4.74 -22.62 26.46
C ARG A 495 5.23 -22.57 27.91
N ASP A 496 4.82 -21.56 28.68
CA ASP A 496 5.15 -21.43 30.10
C ASP A 496 4.61 -22.63 30.91
N LEU A 497 3.41 -23.14 30.61
CA LEU A 497 2.85 -24.34 31.26
C LEU A 497 3.62 -25.63 30.92
N VAL A 498 4.09 -25.77 29.68
CA VAL A 498 4.84 -26.96 29.24
C VAL A 498 6.29 -26.91 29.71
N GLU A 499 6.95 -25.75 29.62
CA GLU A 499 8.34 -25.58 30.07
C GLU A 499 8.50 -25.70 31.59
N ASN A 500 7.58 -25.14 32.38
CA ASN A 500 7.58 -25.22 33.84
C ASN A 500 6.82 -26.46 34.37
N SER A 501 6.51 -27.45 33.53
CA SER A 501 5.92 -28.72 33.96
C SER A 501 6.91 -29.48 34.87
N PRO A 502 6.47 -30.01 36.03
CA PRO A 502 7.32 -30.83 36.91
C PRO A 502 7.69 -32.18 36.27
N ASN A 503 6.94 -32.59 35.24
CA ASN A 503 7.19 -33.77 34.42
C ASN A 503 7.95 -33.37 33.15
N GLY A 504 8.86 -34.23 32.71
CA GLY A 504 9.47 -34.13 31.40
C GLY A 504 8.43 -34.40 30.31
N ILE A 505 8.44 -33.58 29.25
CA ILE A 505 7.55 -33.69 28.10
C ILE A 505 8.41 -33.67 26.83
N ALA A 506 8.18 -34.63 25.94
CA ALA A 506 8.76 -34.64 24.60
C ALA A 506 7.71 -35.01 23.53
N ILE A 507 7.91 -34.54 22.30
CA ILE A 507 7.15 -34.96 21.12
C ILE A 507 8.12 -35.69 20.20
N ILE A 508 7.76 -36.91 19.83
CA ILE A 508 8.50 -37.79 18.91
C ILE A 508 7.72 -37.88 17.61
N GLN A 509 8.34 -37.57 16.48
CA GLN A 509 7.74 -37.65 15.16
C GLN A 509 8.77 -38.22 14.17
N ASP A 510 8.31 -39.09 13.26
CA ASP A 510 9.15 -39.73 12.25
C ASP A 510 10.40 -40.43 12.87
N GLY A 511 10.27 -40.92 14.11
CA GLY A 511 11.34 -41.55 14.90
C GLY A 511 12.25 -40.61 15.70
N THR A 512 12.11 -39.29 15.56
CA THR A 512 13.02 -38.27 16.12
C THR A 512 12.34 -37.37 17.15
N VAL A 513 13.10 -36.79 18.10
CA VAL A 513 12.55 -35.84 19.08
C VAL A 513 12.44 -34.43 18.48
N VAL A 514 11.22 -34.02 18.10
CA VAL A 514 10.96 -32.69 17.49
C VAL A 514 10.73 -31.58 18.52
N TYR A 515 10.40 -31.95 19.77
CA TYR A 515 10.29 -31.02 20.89
C TYR A 515 10.62 -31.72 22.21
N LYS A 516 11.28 -31.02 23.13
CA LYS A 516 11.46 -31.42 24.53
C LYS A 516 11.40 -30.20 25.43
N ASN A 517 10.73 -30.30 26.57
CA ASN A 517 10.72 -29.22 27.57
C ASN A 517 12.00 -29.20 28.41
N SER A 518 12.18 -28.13 29.17
CA SER A 518 13.30 -27.91 30.09
C SER A 518 13.47 -29.10 31.05
N ARG A 519 12.37 -29.58 31.66
CA ARG A 519 12.39 -30.70 32.60
C ARG A 519 12.80 -32.05 31.98
N GLN A 520 12.40 -32.34 30.75
CA GLN A 520 12.85 -33.53 30.01
C GLN A 520 14.37 -33.46 29.77
N SER A 521 14.87 -32.27 29.47
CA SER A 521 16.31 -32.02 29.25
C SER A 521 17.11 -32.13 30.54
N GLU A 522 16.55 -31.81 31.71
CA GLU A 522 17.19 -32.08 33.01
C GLU A 522 17.23 -33.57 33.37
N LEU A 523 16.13 -34.29 33.15
CA LEU A 523 16.00 -35.70 33.52
C LEU A 523 16.81 -36.62 32.61
N MET A 524 16.77 -36.36 31.31
CA MET A 524 17.37 -37.21 30.27
C MET A 524 18.58 -36.58 29.59
N GLY A 525 18.96 -35.33 29.92
CA GLY A 525 20.13 -34.65 29.36
C GLY A 525 20.05 -34.46 27.83
N ASN A 526 21.20 -34.67 27.19
CA ASN A 526 21.32 -34.79 25.73
C ASN A 526 21.18 -36.24 25.25
N LEU A 527 20.59 -37.16 26.04
CA LEU A 527 20.24 -38.47 25.51
C LEU A 527 19.07 -38.32 24.54
N GLY A 528 19.41 -38.24 23.26
CA GLY A 528 18.55 -38.66 22.16
C GLY A 528 18.32 -40.17 22.26
N LEU A 529 17.54 -40.60 23.24
CA LEU A 529 17.12 -42.00 23.43
C LEU A 529 16.34 -42.53 22.21
N PHE A 530 15.93 -41.61 21.33
CA PHE A 530 15.33 -41.87 20.02
C PHE A 530 16.21 -41.47 18.82
N ASP A 531 17.25 -40.65 19.02
CA ASP A 531 18.14 -40.17 17.94
C ASP A 531 19.41 -41.04 17.79
N SER A 532 19.79 -41.83 18.81
CA SER A 532 20.88 -42.82 18.76
C SER A 532 20.74 -43.84 19.91
N PRO A 533 21.10 -45.13 19.72
CA PRO A 533 20.92 -46.20 20.72
C PRO A 533 21.89 -46.13 21.91
N ALA A 534 21.88 -45.02 22.66
CA ALA A 534 22.63 -44.80 23.89
C ALA A 534 21.99 -45.52 25.10
N TYR A 535 21.69 -46.82 24.96
CA TYR A 535 21.14 -47.69 26.01
C TYR A 535 22.05 -47.81 27.25
N LYS A 536 23.29 -47.29 27.20
CA LYS A 536 24.31 -47.30 28.26
C LYS A 536 23.83 -46.73 29.61
N HIS A 537 22.78 -45.92 29.60
CA HIS A 537 22.25 -45.22 30.77
C HIS A 537 20.97 -45.87 31.33
N ILE A 538 20.53 -47.00 30.79
CA ILE A 538 19.38 -47.77 31.29
C ILE A 538 19.91 -48.98 32.05
N HIS A 539 19.29 -49.30 33.19
CA HIS A 539 19.67 -50.47 33.98
C HIS A 539 19.50 -51.78 33.19
N GLN A 540 20.42 -52.73 33.41
CA GLN A 540 20.55 -53.94 32.58
C GLN A 540 19.24 -54.73 32.46
N ASP A 541 18.54 -54.98 33.56
CA ASP A 541 17.26 -55.71 33.56
C ASP A 541 16.13 -54.98 32.81
N ASP A 542 16.19 -53.65 32.71
CA ASP A 542 15.16 -52.82 32.06
C ASP A 542 15.46 -52.60 30.55
N LEU A 543 16.67 -52.95 30.08
CA LEU A 543 17.08 -52.84 28.67
C LEU A 543 16.14 -53.55 27.70
N LYS A 544 15.62 -54.74 28.07
CA LYS A 544 14.73 -55.53 27.20
C LYS A 544 13.42 -54.79 26.94
N LYS A 545 12.84 -54.18 27.98
CA LYS A 545 11.62 -53.36 27.90
C LYS A 545 11.87 -52.10 27.07
N ALA A 546 12.99 -51.41 27.32
CA ALA A 546 13.32 -50.16 26.64
C ALA A 546 13.52 -50.36 25.12
N LYS A 547 14.19 -51.45 24.71
CA LYS A 547 14.35 -51.83 23.30
C LYS A 547 13.00 -52.12 22.63
N GLN A 548 12.13 -52.90 23.27
CA GLN A 548 10.80 -53.21 22.73
C GLN A 548 9.96 -51.94 22.52
N LEU A 549 10.00 -50.99 23.47
CA LEU A 549 9.32 -49.71 23.35
C LEU A 549 9.89 -48.85 22.21
N TYR A 550 11.22 -48.75 22.10
CA TYR A 550 11.89 -48.03 21.01
C TYR A 550 11.54 -48.60 19.64
N GLU A 551 11.57 -49.92 19.48
CA GLU A 551 11.21 -50.57 18.21
C GLU A 551 9.76 -50.33 17.80
N GLN A 552 8.81 -50.30 18.73
CA GLN A 552 7.41 -49.96 18.44
C GLN A 552 7.29 -48.52 17.92
N ILE A 553 7.98 -47.58 18.58
CA ILE A 553 7.98 -46.15 18.22
C ILE A 553 8.59 -45.94 16.83
N VAL A 554 9.74 -46.55 16.52
CA VAL A 554 10.42 -46.43 15.21
C VAL A 554 9.63 -47.10 14.08
N LYS A 555 8.93 -48.22 14.35
CA LYS A 555 8.04 -48.87 13.37
C LYS A 555 6.74 -48.09 13.12
N GLY A 556 6.58 -46.89 13.68
CA GLY A 556 5.39 -46.05 13.52
C GLY A 556 4.16 -46.58 14.27
N ALA A 557 4.33 -47.54 15.18
CA ALA A 557 3.22 -48.05 15.97
C ALA A 557 2.83 -47.00 17.02
N LEU A 558 1.65 -46.41 16.83
CA LEU A 558 1.06 -45.38 17.71
C LEU A 558 0.56 -45.99 19.04
N VAL A 559 1.46 -46.62 19.78
CA VAL A 559 1.16 -47.40 20.98
C VAL A 559 1.06 -46.48 22.20
N GLN A 560 -0.09 -46.55 22.88
CA GLN A 560 -0.20 -46.11 24.26
C GLN A 560 0.51 -47.11 25.16
N SER A 561 1.57 -46.67 25.83
CA SER A 561 2.38 -47.48 26.74
C SER A 561 2.66 -46.71 28.03
N GLU A 562 2.85 -47.43 29.12
CA GLU A 562 3.29 -46.91 30.42
C GLU A 562 4.31 -47.91 30.99
N MET A 563 5.52 -47.45 31.27
CA MET A 563 6.62 -48.31 31.71
C MET A 563 7.56 -47.58 32.68
N ASP A 564 7.93 -48.28 33.75
CA ASP A 564 8.97 -47.84 34.69
C ASP A 564 10.36 -48.30 34.24
N PHE A 565 11.34 -47.40 34.29
CA PHE A 565 12.74 -47.63 33.98
C PHE A 565 13.65 -47.11 35.09
N ARG A 566 14.71 -47.86 35.42
CA ARG A 566 15.86 -47.34 36.16
C ARG A 566 16.86 -46.71 35.19
N PHE A 567 17.21 -45.46 35.47
CA PHE A 567 18.03 -44.61 34.62
C PHE A 567 19.24 -44.07 35.38
N PHE A 568 20.41 -44.05 34.75
CA PHE A 568 21.65 -43.52 35.31
C PHE A 568 21.97 -42.17 34.66
N LYS A 569 21.89 -41.08 35.42
CA LYS A 569 22.26 -39.75 34.91
C LYS A 569 23.75 -39.75 34.58
N SER A 570 24.09 -39.55 33.30
CA SER A 570 25.47 -39.27 32.90
C SER A 570 25.84 -37.86 33.37
N SER A 571 26.87 -37.76 34.20
CA SER A 571 27.54 -36.48 34.50
C SER A 571 28.63 -36.25 33.46
N ASP A 572 28.60 -35.08 32.82
CA ASP A 572 29.87 -34.43 32.47
C ASP A 572 30.53 -34.01 33.78
N GLN A 573 31.70 -34.59 34.06
CA GLN A 573 32.64 -34.26 35.14
C GLN A 573 32.14 -34.35 36.60
N ASN A 574 32.73 -35.31 37.33
CA ASN A 574 32.85 -35.39 38.80
C ASN A 574 31.60 -35.49 39.71
N GLU A 575 30.35 -35.59 39.22
CA GLU A 575 29.24 -36.03 40.08
C GLU A 575 29.16 -37.57 40.18
N PRO A 576 28.82 -38.14 41.36
CA PRO A 576 28.57 -39.57 41.48
C PRO A 576 27.35 -39.99 40.64
N VAL A 577 27.48 -41.09 39.89
CA VAL A 577 26.41 -41.63 39.05
C VAL A 577 25.22 -42.04 39.92
N THR A 578 24.17 -41.21 39.90
CA THR A 578 22.95 -41.45 40.65
C THR A 578 21.92 -42.17 39.78
N MET A 579 21.36 -43.25 40.33
CA MET A 579 20.26 -43.98 39.70
C MET A 579 18.94 -43.29 40.06
N LYS A 580 18.11 -43.08 39.04
CA LYS A 580 16.76 -42.53 39.15
C LYS A 580 15.74 -43.55 38.66
N TRP A 581 14.57 -43.54 39.28
CA TRP A 581 13.38 -44.17 38.72
C TRP A 581 12.63 -43.16 37.87
N VAL A 582 12.32 -43.53 36.63
CA VAL A 582 11.44 -42.73 35.76
C VAL A 582 10.28 -43.60 35.26
N ASN A 583 9.07 -43.07 35.33
CA ASN A 583 7.89 -43.62 34.68
C ASN A 583 7.69 -42.88 33.35
N CYS A 584 7.60 -43.62 32.26
CA CYS A 584 7.48 -43.11 30.90
C CYS A 584 6.13 -43.50 30.31
N ILE A 585 5.32 -42.50 29.95
CA ILE A 585 3.99 -42.67 29.37
C ILE A 585 4.01 -42.16 27.92
N THR A 586 3.64 -43.00 26.96
CA THR A 586 3.46 -42.60 25.56
C THR A 586 1.98 -42.45 25.21
N ARG A 587 1.63 -41.41 24.46
CA ARG A 587 0.28 -41.19 23.91
C ARG A 587 0.35 -40.68 22.47
N PRO A 588 -0.45 -41.21 21.53
CA PRO A 588 -0.52 -40.66 20.18
C PRO A 588 -1.21 -39.29 20.19
N ILE A 589 -0.64 -38.35 19.43
CA ILE A 589 -1.17 -36.99 19.23
C ILE A 589 -1.07 -36.59 17.75
N ASP A 590 -1.79 -35.54 17.37
CA ASP A 590 -1.57 -34.84 16.10
C ASP A 590 -0.68 -33.60 16.34
N HIS A 591 0.40 -33.49 15.57
CA HIS A 591 1.35 -32.39 15.62
C HIS A 591 1.69 -31.95 14.19
N GLN A 592 1.47 -30.66 13.87
CA GLN A 592 1.69 -30.11 12.52
C GLN A 592 1.05 -30.96 11.40
N ASP A 593 -0.23 -31.32 11.60
CA ASP A 593 -1.04 -32.15 10.70
C ASP A 593 -0.47 -33.56 10.40
N LYS A 594 0.49 -34.03 11.21
CA LYS A 594 1.06 -35.37 11.20
C LYS A 594 0.80 -36.11 12.51
N LYS A 595 0.80 -37.44 12.46
CA LYS A 595 0.77 -38.29 13.66
C LYS A 595 2.12 -38.26 14.36
N ALA A 596 2.10 -38.01 15.66
CA ALA A 596 3.27 -37.97 16.53
C ALA A 596 2.97 -38.69 17.87
N LEU A 597 4.00 -38.89 18.68
CA LEU A 597 3.90 -39.49 20.01
C LEU A 597 4.34 -38.48 21.07
N LEU A 598 3.44 -38.18 22.01
CA LEU A 598 3.73 -37.45 23.23
C LEU A 598 4.34 -38.43 24.24
N LEU A 599 5.56 -38.17 24.67
CA LEU A 599 6.23 -38.85 25.78
C LEU A 599 6.17 -37.95 27.02
N ILE A 600 5.66 -38.49 28.12
CA ILE A 600 5.68 -37.87 29.45
C ILE A 600 6.59 -38.70 30.35
N THR A 601 7.56 -38.05 30.99
CA THR A 601 8.54 -38.67 31.89
C THR A 601 8.36 -38.13 33.31
N ILE A 602 8.09 -39.01 34.28
CA ILE A 602 7.83 -38.66 35.69
C ILE A 602 8.97 -39.21 36.54
N ASP A 603 9.64 -38.37 37.34
CA ASP A 603 10.68 -38.80 38.28
C ASP A 603 10.06 -39.44 39.53
N MET A 604 10.15 -40.76 39.62
CA MET A 604 9.56 -41.60 40.67
C MET A 604 10.59 -41.98 41.75
N THR A 605 11.82 -41.47 41.69
CA THR A 605 12.93 -41.87 42.58
C THR A 605 12.55 -41.73 44.05
N ARG A 606 12.08 -40.54 44.45
CA ARG A 606 11.66 -40.26 45.84
C ARG A 606 10.44 -41.09 46.27
N ALA A 607 9.51 -41.38 45.36
CA ALA A 607 8.36 -42.22 45.67
C ALA A 607 8.79 -43.66 45.98
N LYS A 608 9.68 -44.23 45.15
CA LYS A 608 10.26 -45.57 45.35
C LYS A 608 11.15 -45.66 46.60
N GLU A 609 11.85 -44.59 46.95
CA GLU A 609 12.61 -44.49 48.21
C GLU A 609 11.69 -44.47 49.44
N LEU A 610 10.62 -43.67 49.44
CA LEU A 610 9.64 -43.66 50.55
C LEU A 610 8.91 -45.01 50.68
N GLU A 611 8.50 -45.62 49.56
CA GLU A 611 7.89 -46.96 49.54
C GLU A 611 8.83 -48.00 50.19
N ARG A 612 10.13 -47.95 49.86
CA ARG A 612 11.16 -48.80 50.48
C ARG A 612 11.35 -48.51 51.97
N LEU A 613 11.36 -47.24 52.38
CA LEU A 613 11.54 -46.84 53.78
C LEU A 613 10.35 -47.27 54.65
N LEU A 614 9.11 -47.08 54.18
CA LEU A 614 7.90 -47.56 54.86
C LEU A 614 7.93 -49.09 54.98
N ALA A 615 8.26 -49.80 53.91
CA ALA A 615 8.39 -51.26 53.94
C ALA A 615 9.51 -51.77 54.88
N VAL A 616 10.50 -50.94 55.23
CA VAL A 616 11.50 -51.25 56.28
C VAL A 616 10.97 -50.89 57.67
N GLN A 617 10.25 -49.77 57.80
CA GLN A 617 9.65 -49.33 59.06
C GLN A 617 8.59 -50.32 59.58
N ASP A 618 7.70 -50.82 58.72
CA ASP A 618 6.68 -51.82 59.10
C ASP A 618 7.33 -53.14 59.58
N LYS A 619 8.45 -53.53 58.96
CA LYS A 619 9.24 -54.71 59.36
C LYS A 619 9.95 -54.49 60.70
N MET A 620 10.45 -53.27 60.97
CA MET A 620 11.05 -52.89 62.25
C MET A 620 10.00 -52.78 63.37
N ALA A 621 8.81 -52.26 63.10
CA ALA A 621 7.70 -52.23 64.04
C ALA A 621 7.27 -53.66 64.43
N SER A 622 7.21 -54.57 63.44
CA SER A 622 6.95 -55.99 63.67
C SER A 622 8.01 -56.65 64.57
N LEU A 623 9.29 -56.27 64.44
CA LEU A 623 10.38 -56.72 65.32
C LEU A 623 10.24 -56.18 66.76
N GLY A 624 9.69 -54.97 66.93
CA GLY A 624 9.43 -54.37 68.23
C GLY A 624 8.53 -55.24 69.13
N HIS A 625 7.42 -55.73 68.58
CA HIS A 625 6.45 -56.56 69.31
C HIS A 625 7.02 -57.88 69.87
N VAL A 626 8.13 -58.37 69.31
CA VAL A 626 8.66 -59.72 69.57
C VAL A 626 10.02 -59.71 70.29
N SER A 627 10.51 -58.52 70.64
CA SER A 627 11.78 -58.31 71.33
C SER A 627 11.88 -59.02 72.68
N ALA A 628 10.75 -59.17 73.40
CA ALA A 628 10.71 -59.87 74.70
C ALA A 628 11.05 -61.36 74.59
N GLY A 629 10.56 -62.05 73.54
CA GLY A 629 10.86 -63.46 73.30
C GLY A 629 12.33 -63.67 72.94
N ILE A 630 12.87 -62.85 72.03
CA ILE A 630 14.28 -62.87 71.62
C ILE A 630 15.20 -62.63 72.83
N ALA A 631 14.89 -61.63 73.67
CA ALA A 631 15.65 -61.34 74.89
C ALA A 631 15.65 -62.52 75.89
N HIS A 632 14.54 -63.24 76.01
CA HIS A 632 14.43 -64.45 76.83
C HIS A 632 15.29 -65.59 76.27
N GLU A 633 15.26 -65.81 74.95
CA GLU A 633 16.04 -66.87 74.30
C GLU A 633 17.54 -66.63 74.26
N ILE A 634 18.00 -65.38 74.31
CA ILE A 634 19.43 -65.04 74.51
C ILE A 634 19.81 -65.18 75.99
N ARG A 635 18.93 -64.76 76.91
CA ARG A 635 19.16 -64.84 78.36
C ARG A 635 19.34 -66.28 78.84
N ASN A 636 18.53 -67.22 78.34
CA ASN A 636 18.58 -68.63 78.77
C ASN A 636 19.96 -69.31 78.60
N PRO A 637 20.57 -69.37 77.39
CA PRO A 637 21.92 -69.90 77.21
C PRO A 637 22.99 -69.06 77.90
N LEU A 638 22.85 -67.72 77.99
CA LEU A 638 23.79 -66.86 78.72
C LEU A 638 23.81 -67.18 80.23
N SER A 639 22.63 -67.37 80.85
CA SER A 639 22.50 -67.86 82.22
C SER A 639 23.09 -69.26 82.38
N GLY A 640 22.89 -70.15 81.39
CA GLY A 640 23.53 -71.47 81.35
C GLY A 640 25.06 -71.38 81.36
N ILE A 641 25.66 -70.54 80.51
CA ILE A 641 27.11 -70.29 80.47
C ILE A 641 27.62 -69.84 81.83
N ASN A 642 26.95 -68.87 82.49
CA ASN A 642 27.35 -68.40 83.81
C ASN A 642 27.27 -69.50 84.90
N ILE A 643 26.31 -70.43 84.81
CA ILE A 643 26.21 -71.59 85.70
C ILE A 643 27.35 -72.58 85.45
N TYR A 644 27.70 -72.85 84.19
CA TYR A 644 28.81 -73.74 83.83
C TYR A 644 30.17 -73.14 84.20
N ILE A 645 30.38 -71.83 84.04
CA ILE A 645 31.60 -71.14 84.50
C ILE A 645 31.75 -71.30 86.02
N ARG A 646 30.70 -71.02 86.80
CA ARG A 646 30.71 -71.26 88.27
C ARG A 646 30.92 -72.71 88.66
N THR A 647 30.47 -73.65 87.83
CA THR A 647 30.70 -75.08 88.03
C THR A 647 32.16 -75.44 87.79
N ILE A 648 32.81 -74.82 86.80
CA ILE A 648 34.24 -74.97 86.52
C ILE A 648 35.06 -74.37 87.67
N GLU A 649 34.77 -73.15 88.13
CA GLU A 649 35.40 -72.48 89.28
C GLU A 649 35.39 -73.40 90.52
N LYS A 650 34.20 -73.86 90.94
CA LYS A 650 34.04 -74.81 92.07
C LYS A 650 34.61 -76.20 91.85
N SER A 651 35.02 -76.53 90.62
CA SER A 651 35.69 -77.79 90.30
C SER A 651 37.21 -77.70 90.39
N PHE A 652 37.78 -76.48 90.42
CA PHE A 652 39.18 -76.25 90.79
C PHE A 652 39.39 -76.23 92.30
N GLU A 653 38.38 -75.81 93.08
CA GLU A 653 38.41 -75.84 94.55
C GLU A 653 38.32 -77.24 95.16
N ASN A 654 37.95 -78.27 94.39
CA ASN A 654 37.77 -79.63 94.87
C ASN A 654 38.27 -80.68 93.85
N PRO A 655 39.36 -81.43 94.15
CA PRO A 655 39.97 -82.38 93.23
C PRO A 655 39.02 -83.44 92.65
N GLU A 656 38.02 -83.89 93.40
CA GLU A 656 37.07 -84.92 92.94
C GLU A 656 36.17 -84.41 91.80
N LYS A 657 36.00 -83.10 91.65
CA LYS A 657 35.07 -82.48 90.68
C LYS A 657 35.74 -82.10 89.37
N ILE A 658 37.06 -82.23 89.24
CA ILE A 658 37.83 -81.89 88.02
C ILE A 658 37.25 -82.56 86.76
N HIS A 659 36.71 -83.79 86.87
CA HIS A 659 36.06 -84.50 85.77
C HIS A 659 34.84 -83.76 85.16
N LYS A 660 34.24 -82.79 85.87
CA LYS A 660 33.09 -81.98 85.42
C LYS A 660 33.49 -80.76 84.57
N ILE A 661 34.78 -80.40 84.54
CA ILE A 661 35.27 -79.24 83.79
C ILE A 661 35.06 -79.43 82.30
N LYS A 662 35.49 -80.58 81.74
CA LYS A 662 35.39 -80.85 80.30
C LYS A 662 33.92 -80.87 79.79
N PRO A 663 32.97 -81.60 80.43
CA PRO A 663 31.55 -81.49 80.10
C PRO A 663 30.99 -80.06 80.19
N SER A 664 31.43 -79.26 81.17
CA SER A 664 30.97 -77.88 81.34
C SER A 664 31.47 -76.96 80.22
N ILE A 665 32.72 -77.14 79.75
CA ILE A 665 33.27 -76.42 78.59
C ILE A 665 32.50 -76.75 77.30
N ASP A 666 32.19 -78.04 77.09
CA ASP A 666 31.43 -78.46 75.91
C ASP A 666 29.98 -77.96 75.95
N ALA A 667 29.37 -77.87 77.13
CA ALA A 667 28.06 -77.25 77.34
C ALA A 667 28.08 -75.73 77.10
N ILE A 668 29.13 -75.01 77.53
CA ILE A 668 29.32 -73.57 77.22
C ILE A 668 29.42 -73.35 75.71
N ARG A 669 30.18 -74.20 75.00
CA ARG A 669 30.32 -74.12 73.54
C ARG A 669 28.97 -74.30 72.84
N SER A 670 28.19 -75.30 73.25
CA SER A 670 26.83 -75.55 72.73
C SER A 670 25.88 -74.39 73.00
N ALA A 671 25.92 -73.80 74.20
CA ALA A 671 25.12 -72.63 74.56
C ALA A 671 25.51 -71.38 73.75
N SER A 672 26.80 -71.18 73.47
CA SER A 672 27.31 -70.10 72.62
C SER A 672 26.84 -70.26 71.16
N GLN A 673 26.99 -71.44 70.58
CA GLN A 673 26.49 -71.76 69.22
C GLN A 673 24.96 -71.57 69.11
N LYS A 674 24.22 -71.87 70.18
CA LYS A 674 22.77 -71.61 70.24
C LYS A 674 22.46 -70.11 70.19
N MET A 675 23.21 -69.26 70.90
CA MET A 675 23.05 -67.79 70.81
C MET A 675 23.36 -67.26 69.41
N GLU A 676 24.46 -67.72 68.80
CA GLU A 676 24.85 -67.30 67.45
C GLU A 676 23.76 -67.64 66.41
N SER A 677 23.14 -68.83 66.51
CA SER A 677 22.00 -69.22 65.68
C SER A 677 20.77 -68.33 65.87
N VAL A 678 20.45 -67.93 67.12
CA VAL A 678 19.34 -67.00 67.41
C VAL A 678 19.63 -65.62 66.80
N ILE A 679 20.83 -65.08 66.98
CA ILE A 679 21.24 -63.78 66.42
C ILE A 679 21.16 -63.80 64.89
N LYS A 680 21.67 -64.85 64.23
CA LYS A 680 21.62 -64.99 62.77
C LYS A 680 20.17 -65.00 62.24
N ARG A 681 19.26 -65.69 62.92
CA ARG A 681 17.82 -65.72 62.56
C ARG A 681 17.16 -64.35 62.69
N VAL A 682 17.44 -63.60 63.75
CA VAL A 682 16.92 -62.23 63.95
C VAL A 682 17.47 -61.27 62.89
N MET A 683 18.77 -61.34 62.58
CA MET A 683 19.40 -60.53 61.54
C MET A 683 18.82 -60.82 60.15
N ASN A 684 18.67 -62.10 59.78
CA ASN A 684 18.05 -62.48 58.51
C ASN A 684 16.58 -62.04 58.40
N PHE A 685 15.83 -62.02 59.51
CA PHE A 685 14.46 -61.52 59.53
C PHE A 685 14.39 -59.99 59.28
N ALA A 686 15.24 -59.23 59.98
CA ALA A 686 15.27 -57.77 59.95
C ALA A 686 15.89 -57.21 58.64
N LYS A 687 16.88 -57.89 58.08
CA LYS A 687 17.54 -57.54 56.82
C LYS A 687 17.84 -58.82 56.03
N PRO A 688 16.86 -59.38 55.30
CA PRO A 688 17.10 -60.53 54.43
C PRO A 688 18.13 -60.16 53.36
N ALA A 689 18.95 -61.13 52.96
CA ALA A 689 19.65 -61.05 51.69
C ALA A 689 18.62 -61.09 50.55
N GLU A 690 18.90 -60.42 49.42
CA GLU A 690 18.09 -60.59 48.22
C GLU A 690 18.29 -62.02 47.70
N PRO A 691 17.22 -62.84 47.59
CA PRO A 691 17.36 -64.23 47.23
C PRO A 691 17.86 -64.39 45.80
N LYS A 692 18.81 -65.31 45.61
CA LYS A 692 19.40 -65.61 44.30
C LYS A 692 18.68 -66.80 43.69
N PHE A 693 17.70 -66.49 42.84
CA PHE A 693 16.91 -67.50 42.13
C PHE A 693 17.69 -68.11 40.97
N ASP A 694 18.07 -69.37 41.11
CA ASP A 694 18.59 -70.20 40.02
C ASP A 694 17.48 -71.11 39.47
N LEU A 695 17.69 -71.68 38.27
CA LEU A 695 16.78 -72.68 37.70
C LEU A 695 17.26 -74.07 38.14
N ILE A 696 16.52 -74.74 39.02
CA ILE A 696 17.00 -75.93 39.73
C ILE A 696 16.02 -77.11 39.68
N ASP A 697 16.55 -78.32 39.83
CA ASP A 697 15.79 -79.51 40.23
C ASP A 697 15.50 -79.42 41.74
N ILE A 698 14.22 -79.43 42.09
CA ILE A 698 13.76 -79.31 43.47
C ILE A 698 14.14 -80.53 44.34
N ASN A 699 14.41 -81.70 43.74
CA ASN A 699 14.80 -82.89 44.49
C ASN A 699 16.19 -82.77 45.14
N VAL A 700 17.09 -81.96 44.57
CA VAL A 700 18.45 -81.77 45.11
C VAL A 700 18.43 -81.23 46.55
N PRO A 701 17.84 -80.05 46.84
CA PRO A 701 17.76 -79.54 48.22
C PRO A 701 16.88 -80.37 49.16
N ILE A 702 15.96 -81.22 48.63
CA ILE A 702 15.23 -82.19 49.46
C ILE A 702 16.18 -83.28 49.96
N LEU A 703 16.99 -83.86 49.07
CA LEU A 703 17.92 -84.92 49.41
C LEU A 703 18.98 -84.43 50.40
N GLU A 704 19.56 -83.25 50.16
CA GLU A 704 20.54 -82.61 51.05
C GLU A 704 19.96 -82.40 52.47
N ALA A 705 18.74 -81.84 52.57
CA ALA A 705 18.06 -81.66 53.86
C ALA A 705 17.73 -82.98 54.59
N VAL A 706 17.42 -84.05 53.85
CA VAL A 706 17.20 -85.39 54.41
C VAL A 706 18.51 -86.00 54.92
N ASP A 707 19.61 -85.87 54.17
CA ASP A 707 20.91 -86.38 54.57
C ASP A 707 21.48 -85.66 55.80
N LEU A 708 21.34 -84.34 55.88
CA LEU A 708 21.63 -83.56 57.09
C LEU A 708 20.79 -84.02 58.30
N SER A 709 19.55 -84.47 58.06
CA SER A 709 18.64 -84.94 59.11
C SER A 709 18.95 -86.36 59.60
N ASN A 710 19.51 -87.24 58.74
CA ASN A 710 19.65 -88.68 58.99
C ASN A 710 20.32 -89.02 60.34
N THR A 711 21.43 -88.35 60.69
CA THR A 711 22.13 -88.59 61.97
C THR A 711 21.26 -88.28 63.19
N THR A 712 20.41 -87.26 63.12
CA THR A 712 19.51 -86.85 64.20
C THR A 712 18.30 -87.78 64.29
N LEU A 713 17.73 -88.16 63.15
CA LEU A 713 16.59 -89.09 63.07
C LEU A 713 16.97 -90.49 63.59
N HIS A 714 18.15 -91.00 63.22
CA HIS A 714 18.67 -92.28 63.69
C HIS A 714 18.83 -92.29 65.22
N LYS A 715 19.42 -91.24 65.82
CA LYS A 715 19.52 -91.09 67.29
C LYS A 715 18.14 -91.07 67.97
N LYS A 716 17.12 -90.48 67.34
CA LYS A 716 15.74 -90.42 67.85
C LYS A 716 14.90 -91.69 67.57
N LYS A 717 15.48 -92.70 66.89
CA LYS A 717 14.81 -93.93 66.39
C LYS A 717 13.59 -93.62 65.51
N ILE A 718 13.77 -92.74 64.53
CA ILE A 718 12.75 -92.34 63.55
C ILE A 718 13.15 -92.86 62.17
N SER A 719 12.23 -93.53 61.49
CA SER A 719 12.41 -93.97 60.10
C SER A 719 11.93 -92.88 59.15
N ILE A 720 12.76 -92.52 58.16
CA ILE A 720 12.38 -91.62 57.07
C ILE A 720 12.15 -92.41 55.78
N ARG A 721 11.08 -92.08 55.06
CA ARG A 721 10.72 -92.65 53.76
C ARG A 721 10.77 -91.54 52.71
N GLN A 722 11.27 -91.87 51.53
CA GLN A 722 11.35 -90.94 50.40
C GLN A 722 10.47 -91.47 49.25
N LYS A 723 9.58 -90.63 48.74
CA LYS A 723 8.75 -90.87 47.54
C LYS A 723 8.92 -89.68 46.58
N LEU A 724 10.13 -89.53 46.06
CA LEU A 724 10.46 -88.45 45.14
C LEU A 724 10.27 -88.92 43.70
N ASP A 725 9.49 -88.18 42.91
CA ASP A 725 9.43 -88.41 41.46
C ASP A 725 10.75 -87.97 40.83
N LYS A 726 11.28 -88.80 39.92
CA LYS A 726 12.55 -88.57 39.23
C LYS A 726 12.42 -87.62 38.04
N ASN A 727 11.20 -87.39 37.53
CA ASN A 727 10.95 -86.64 36.30
C ASN A 727 10.19 -85.33 36.57
N LEU A 728 10.69 -84.53 37.51
CA LEU A 728 10.11 -83.22 37.83
C LEU A 728 10.64 -82.11 36.90
N PRO A 729 9.79 -81.16 36.47
CA PRO A 729 10.26 -79.98 35.76
C PRO A 729 11.03 -79.03 36.71
N HIS A 730 11.95 -78.24 36.15
CA HIS A 730 12.74 -77.29 36.93
C HIS A 730 11.90 -76.10 37.41
N CYS A 731 12.30 -75.50 38.52
CA CYS A 731 11.70 -74.28 39.06
C CYS A 731 12.75 -73.21 39.38
N HIS A 732 12.33 -71.94 39.39
CA HIS A 732 13.18 -70.86 39.89
C HIS A 732 13.13 -70.81 41.42
N ALA A 733 14.24 -71.16 42.07
CA ALA A 733 14.38 -71.16 43.53
C ALA A 733 15.84 -70.94 43.96
N GLU A 734 16.04 -70.53 45.21
CA GLU A 734 17.36 -70.53 45.84
C GLU A 734 17.56 -71.85 46.60
N PRO A 735 18.50 -72.74 46.21
CA PRO A 735 18.67 -74.07 46.81
C PRO A 735 18.76 -74.06 48.33
N ASN A 736 19.62 -73.20 48.88
CA ASN A 736 19.89 -73.12 50.32
C ASN A 736 18.65 -72.73 51.14
N LEU A 737 17.78 -71.87 50.59
CA LEU A 737 16.56 -71.46 51.28
C LEU A 737 15.50 -72.57 51.24
N ILE A 738 15.41 -73.33 50.15
CA ILE A 738 14.55 -74.51 50.07
C ILE A 738 15.06 -75.61 51.01
N GLU A 739 16.37 -75.88 51.04
CA GLU A 739 17.00 -76.82 51.99
C GLU A 739 16.65 -76.42 53.43
N GLU A 740 16.79 -75.14 53.80
CA GLU A 740 16.42 -74.64 55.14
C GLU A 740 14.92 -74.87 55.45
N VAL A 741 14.01 -74.70 54.49
CA VAL A 741 12.58 -74.99 54.68
C VAL A 741 12.36 -76.48 54.94
N ILE A 742 12.89 -77.36 54.09
CA ILE A 742 12.71 -78.82 54.21
C ILE A 742 13.31 -79.32 55.54
N LEU A 743 14.52 -78.86 55.89
CA LEU A 743 15.21 -79.20 57.13
C LEU A 743 14.42 -78.73 58.37
N ASN A 744 13.83 -77.53 58.36
CA ASN A 744 12.99 -77.06 59.45
C ASN A 744 11.69 -77.90 59.60
N LEU A 745 11.05 -78.29 58.50
CA LEU A 745 9.85 -79.13 58.53
C LEU A 745 10.15 -80.56 59.02
N ILE A 746 11.25 -81.18 58.56
CA ILE A 746 11.70 -82.51 59.05
C ILE A 746 12.01 -82.45 60.55
N ASN A 747 12.71 -81.43 61.03
CA ASN A 747 13.01 -81.28 62.45
C ASN A 747 11.75 -81.07 63.31
N ASN A 748 10.77 -80.31 62.81
CA ASN A 748 9.48 -80.14 63.50
C ASN A 748 8.70 -81.45 63.62
N ALA A 749 8.63 -82.24 62.54
CA ALA A 749 8.05 -83.58 62.54
C ALA A 749 8.81 -84.53 63.51
N ALA A 750 10.14 -84.52 63.47
CA ALA A 750 10.98 -85.36 64.31
C ALA A 750 10.80 -85.11 65.81
N ASP A 751 10.57 -83.86 66.21
CA ASP A 751 10.24 -83.50 67.58
C ASP A 751 8.82 -83.94 67.98
N ALA A 752 7.83 -83.73 67.11
CA ALA A 752 6.43 -84.13 67.37
C ALA A 752 6.32 -85.65 67.62
N LEU A 753 7.16 -86.44 66.94
CA LEU A 753 7.26 -87.89 67.10
C LEU A 753 7.87 -88.35 68.44
N LEU A 754 8.57 -87.49 69.19
CA LEU A 754 9.18 -87.87 70.48
C LEU A 754 8.14 -88.27 71.53
N VAL A 755 6.93 -87.70 71.48
CA VAL A 755 5.82 -87.99 72.41
C VAL A 755 5.17 -89.35 72.09
N LYS A 756 5.32 -89.85 70.85
CA LYS A 756 4.69 -91.11 70.40
C LYS A 756 5.51 -92.33 70.82
N LYS A 757 4.83 -93.34 71.37
CA LYS A 757 5.35 -94.70 71.60
C LYS A 757 5.07 -95.57 70.38
N GLY A 758 5.98 -96.49 70.04
CA GLY A 758 5.87 -97.36 68.87
C GLY A 758 6.61 -96.83 67.64
N ASN A 759 6.17 -97.23 66.44
CA ASN A 759 6.81 -96.88 65.18
C ASN A 759 6.69 -95.36 64.88
N ARG A 760 7.82 -94.72 64.55
CA ARG A 760 7.94 -93.29 64.27
C ARG A 760 8.37 -93.12 62.82
N VAL A 761 7.51 -92.55 61.99
CA VAL A 761 7.70 -92.44 60.54
C VAL A 761 7.55 -90.99 60.10
N ILE A 762 8.51 -90.52 59.31
CA ILE A 762 8.39 -89.33 58.47
C ILE A 762 8.41 -89.82 57.02
N GLU A 763 7.55 -89.27 56.17
CA GLU A 763 7.57 -89.50 54.73
C GLU A 763 7.73 -88.16 54.01
N VAL A 764 8.70 -88.08 53.09
CA VAL A 764 8.95 -86.91 52.25
C VAL A 764 8.62 -87.30 50.82
N SER A 765 7.77 -86.51 50.15
CA SER A 765 7.36 -86.77 48.76
C SER A 765 7.47 -85.53 47.88
N SER A 766 7.68 -85.74 46.58
CA SER A 766 7.68 -84.70 45.55
C SER A 766 6.97 -85.24 44.30
N ASN A 767 6.10 -84.42 43.70
CA ASN A 767 5.29 -84.75 42.53
C ASN A 767 4.98 -83.48 41.71
N ALA A 768 4.63 -83.61 40.44
CA ALA A 768 4.10 -82.52 39.62
C ALA A 768 2.58 -82.66 39.45
N MET A 769 1.83 -81.55 39.60
CA MET A 769 0.39 -81.51 39.37
C MET A 769 0.03 -80.25 38.56
N HIS A 770 -0.33 -80.43 37.29
CA HIS A 770 -0.54 -79.33 36.33
C HIS A 770 0.71 -78.41 36.30
N ASP A 771 0.54 -77.09 36.45
CA ASP A 771 1.62 -76.09 36.39
C ASP A 771 2.37 -75.90 37.73
N LYS A 772 2.28 -76.87 38.65
CA LYS A 772 2.85 -76.79 40.00
C LYS A 772 3.67 -78.01 40.38
N LEU A 773 4.82 -77.77 41.00
CA LEU A 773 5.52 -78.76 41.82
C LEU A 773 4.85 -78.81 43.20
N VAL A 774 4.62 -80.02 43.70
CA VAL A 774 4.00 -80.27 45.01
C VAL A 774 4.95 -81.13 45.83
N LEU A 775 5.41 -80.60 46.96
CA LEU A 775 6.22 -81.31 47.94
C LEU A 775 5.38 -81.57 49.18
N SER A 776 5.59 -82.70 49.87
CA SER A 776 5.03 -82.91 51.20
C SER A 776 6.01 -83.49 52.20
N ILE A 777 5.84 -83.09 53.45
CA ILE A 777 6.46 -83.71 54.63
C ILE A 777 5.32 -84.20 55.51
N ASP A 778 5.21 -85.51 55.63
CA ASP A 778 4.17 -86.23 56.37
C ASP A 778 4.78 -86.87 57.63
N ASP A 779 4.09 -86.75 58.77
CA ASP A 779 4.45 -87.42 60.02
C ASP A 779 3.32 -88.28 60.56
N ASN A 780 3.67 -89.32 61.33
CA ASN A 780 2.72 -90.13 62.08
C ASN A 780 2.58 -89.69 63.55
N GLY A 781 2.81 -88.42 63.87
CA GLY A 781 2.78 -87.83 65.22
C GLY A 781 1.38 -87.57 65.78
N PRO A 782 1.24 -86.65 66.76
CA PRO A 782 -0.05 -86.32 67.38
C PRO A 782 -0.96 -85.44 66.49
N GLY A 783 -0.44 -84.91 65.37
CA GLY A 783 -1.16 -83.99 64.49
C GLY A 783 -1.32 -82.58 65.07
N ILE A 784 -1.96 -81.69 64.29
CA ILE A 784 -2.25 -80.30 64.68
C ILE A 784 -3.78 -80.08 64.74
N PRO A 785 -4.34 -79.65 65.90
CA PRO A 785 -5.75 -79.28 66.05
C PRO A 785 -6.19 -78.24 65.02
N ARG A 786 -7.42 -78.37 64.50
CA ARG A 786 -7.90 -77.52 63.38
C ARG A 786 -7.77 -76.02 63.69
N ASP A 787 -8.10 -75.62 64.91
CA ASP A 787 -8.14 -74.22 65.36
C ASP A 787 -6.74 -73.57 65.45
N LEU A 788 -5.68 -74.38 65.48
CA LEU A 788 -4.29 -73.92 65.51
C LEU A 788 -3.64 -73.86 64.13
N ARG A 789 -4.21 -74.52 63.10
CA ARG A 789 -3.58 -74.68 61.77
C ARG A 789 -3.29 -73.39 61.02
N GLN A 790 -4.05 -72.32 61.28
CA GLN A 790 -3.75 -70.99 60.75
C GLN A 790 -2.70 -70.27 61.61
N LYS A 791 -2.78 -70.44 62.94
CA LYS A 791 -1.90 -69.78 63.91
C LYS A 791 -0.46 -70.30 63.89
N ILE A 792 -0.20 -71.55 63.47
CA ILE A 792 1.16 -72.09 63.42
C ILE A 792 2.12 -71.35 62.46
N PHE A 793 1.59 -70.54 61.54
CA PHE A 793 2.39 -69.69 60.65
C PHE A 793 2.54 -68.25 61.17
N GLU A 794 1.85 -67.88 62.26
CA GLU A 794 2.07 -66.62 62.95
C GLU A 794 3.48 -66.62 63.57
N PRO A 795 4.29 -65.57 63.39
CA PRO A 795 5.59 -65.48 64.04
C PRO A 795 5.50 -65.66 65.55
N PHE A 796 6.43 -66.43 66.12
CA PHE A 796 6.55 -66.70 67.56
C PHE A 796 5.44 -67.57 68.15
N PHE A 797 4.48 -68.07 67.34
CA PHE A 797 3.55 -69.09 67.79
C PHE A 797 4.27 -70.43 68.01
N THR A 798 4.15 -70.98 69.22
CA THR A 798 4.73 -72.29 69.59
C THR A 798 3.90 -72.95 70.68
N THR A 799 3.84 -74.29 70.64
CA THR A 799 3.32 -75.13 71.74
C THR A 799 4.42 -75.85 72.52
N LYS A 800 5.70 -75.57 72.20
CA LYS A 800 6.90 -76.15 72.85
C LYS A 800 7.57 -75.11 73.75
N GLU A 801 7.86 -75.46 75.00
CA GLU A 801 8.48 -74.58 76.02
C GLU A 801 9.93 -74.11 75.71
N ASN A 802 10.54 -74.56 74.61
CA ASN A 802 11.93 -74.26 74.24
C ASN A 802 12.11 -74.02 72.72
N SER A 803 11.09 -73.50 72.04
CA SER A 803 11.12 -73.19 70.60
C SER A 803 10.77 -71.74 70.33
N THR A 804 11.42 -71.15 69.33
CA THR A 804 11.34 -69.72 69.01
C THR A 804 10.00 -69.31 68.38
N GLY A 805 9.25 -70.27 67.83
CA GLY A 805 8.07 -70.03 66.99
C GLY A 805 8.35 -69.29 65.67
N ILE A 806 9.61 -68.97 65.36
CA ILE A 806 10.00 -68.28 64.11
C ILE A 806 10.08 -69.28 62.94
N GLY A 807 10.42 -70.55 63.20
CA GLY A 807 10.75 -71.52 62.15
C GLY A 807 9.66 -71.69 61.08
N LEU A 808 8.40 -71.87 61.49
CA LEU A 808 7.29 -72.06 60.54
C LEU A 808 6.88 -70.75 59.83
N SER A 809 6.97 -69.61 60.49
CA SER A 809 6.69 -68.31 59.86
C SER A 809 7.78 -67.93 58.85
N LEU A 810 9.04 -68.26 59.14
CA LEU A 810 10.15 -68.17 58.19
C LEU A 810 9.95 -69.12 57.00
N CYS A 811 9.52 -70.37 57.23
CA CYS A 811 9.22 -71.29 56.14
C CYS A 811 8.10 -70.76 55.23
N HIS A 812 7.00 -70.29 55.81
CA HIS A 812 5.88 -69.69 55.07
C HIS A 812 6.35 -68.48 54.26
N ARG A 813 7.18 -67.62 54.84
CA ARG A 813 7.77 -66.46 54.16
C ARG A 813 8.67 -66.86 53.01
N ILE A 814 9.64 -67.77 53.20
CA ILE A 814 10.54 -68.23 52.13
C ILE A 814 9.74 -68.75 50.93
N ILE A 815 8.76 -69.62 51.18
CA ILE A 815 7.90 -70.17 50.12
C ILE A 815 7.05 -69.07 49.45
N THR A 816 6.57 -68.07 50.20
CA THR A 816 5.83 -66.91 49.64
C THR A 816 6.72 -66.01 48.78
N ASP A 817 7.96 -65.74 49.22
CA ASP A 817 8.96 -64.99 48.47
C ASP A 817 9.35 -65.72 47.16
N HIS A 818 9.23 -67.05 47.13
CA HIS A 818 9.34 -67.90 45.94
C HIS A 818 8.04 -68.04 45.11
N LYS A 819 6.99 -67.26 45.41
CA LYS A 819 5.65 -67.31 44.78
C LYS A 819 4.93 -68.65 44.93
N GLY A 820 5.35 -69.49 45.88
CA GLY A 820 4.68 -70.72 46.25
C GLY A 820 3.64 -70.54 47.36
N THR A 821 3.05 -71.64 47.82
CA THR A 821 2.18 -71.66 49.02
C THR A 821 2.54 -72.81 49.95
N LEU A 822 2.55 -72.55 51.26
CA LEU A 822 2.76 -73.56 52.31
C LEU A 822 1.43 -73.79 53.05
N LYS A 823 0.97 -75.05 53.08
CA LYS A 823 -0.30 -75.47 53.68
C LYS A 823 -0.08 -76.59 54.69
N VAL A 824 -1.05 -76.80 55.58
CA VAL A 824 -1.03 -77.87 56.58
C VAL A 824 -2.36 -78.63 56.60
N VAL A 825 -2.29 -79.96 56.53
CA VAL A 825 -3.44 -80.86 56.60
C VAL A 825 -3.15 -82.03 57.55
N SER A 826 -4.15 -82.89 57.81
CA SER A 826 -3.91 -84.15 58.51
C SER A 826 -3.22 -85.14 57.56
N SER A 827 -2.19 -85.85 58.02
CA SER A 827 -1.57 -86.92 57.22
C SER A 827 -2.40 -88.20 57.28
N GLU A 828 -2.38 -88.97 56.19
CA GLU A 828 -2.87 -90.35 56.13
C GLU A 828 -2.12 -91.29 57.09
N LEU A 829 -0.89 -90.91 57.49
CA LEU A 829 -0.12 -91.58 58.55
C LEU A 829 -0.68 -91.33 59.97
N GLY A 830 -1.70 -90.47 60.10
CA GLY A 830 -2.37 -90.15 61.36
C GLY A 830 -1.83 -88.93 62.11
N GLY A 831 -0.77 -88.29 61.61
CA GLY A 831 -0.20 -87.06 62.18
C GLY A 831 -0.42 -85.83 61.29
N THR A 832 0.64 -85.06 61.04
CA THR A 832 0.59 -83.81 60.26
C THR A 832 1.15 -84.01 58.86
N LYS A 833 0.59 -83.32 57.86
CA LYS A 833 1.15 -83.20 56.51
C LYS A 833 1.32 -81.72 56.17
N PHE A 834 2.56 -81.29 55.97
CA PHE A 834 2.86 -80.00 55.34
C PHE A 834 2.94 -80.20 53.83
N ILE A 835 2.37 -79.25 53.07
CA ILE A 835 2.34 -79.25 51.61
C ILE A 835 2.92 -77.94 51.11
N ILE A 836 3.92 -78.01 50.24
CA ILE A 836 4.54 -76.86 49.56
C ILE A 836 4.13 -76.95 48.09
N GLU A 837 3.47 -75.92 47.55
CA GLU A 837 3.19 -75.77 46.12
C GLU A 837 4.12 -74.71 45.54
N MET A 838 4.89 -75.03 44.50
CA MET A 838 5.81 -74.11 43.80
C MET A 838 5.45 -74.00 42.32
N PRO A 839 5.60 -72.82 41.68
CA PRO A 839 5.32 -72.67 40.25
C PRO A 839 6.37 -73.37 39.39
N VAL A 840 5.93 -74.07 38.34
CA VAL A 840 6.81 -74.67 37.31
C VAL A 840 7.34 -73.59 36.37
N PHE A 841 8.60 -73.70 35.94
CA PHE A 841 9.10 -72.90 34.83
C PHE A 841 8.62 -73.51 33.49
N ILE A 842 7.61 -72.88 32.88
CA ILE A 842 7.17 -73.22 31.53
C ILE A 842 8.06 -72.45 30.54
N GLN A 843 8.83 -73.18 29.74
CA GLN A 843 9.70 -72.61 28.72
C GLN A 843 8.86 -72.18 27.51
N SER A 844 8.60 -70.86 27.40
CA SER A 844 7.86 -70.22 26.30
C SER A 844 8.77 -69.68 25.21
#